data_AF-A0A0C3SBQ2-F1
#
_entry.id   AF-A0A0C3SBQ2-F1
#
_cell.length_a   1.000
_cell.length_b   1.000
_cell.length_c   1.000
_cell.angle_alpha   90.00
_cell.angle_beta   90.00
_cell.angle_gamma   90.00
#
_symmetry.space_group_name_H-M   'P 1'
#
loop_
_entity.id
_entity.type
_entity.pdbx_description
1 polymer ?
#
loop_
_entity_poly.entity_id
_entity_poly.type
_entity_poly.pdbx_seq_one_letter_code
_entity_poly.pdbx_strand_id
1 'polypeptide(L)'
;MDSDKQSSVYGLNPQGQSRDTAYYSLQYRDDPHDADFTDSPAGVNRGAMQSSPYLSEKRNAYAAPRARSRRRMWIIGAVVAAVVAIIVIVVAIYFAVIKPHQDNNDSVSGDASKGGSKGSQTSSSSAASPSSSSKPSQLVVTGGDGSKVTMDDGTTFTYSNSFGGYWYWDENDPFNNGARAQSWSPALNETFNYGVDKVRGVNLGGWLNTEPFIVPALYEKYINASIVAVDEWTLSQNMAADTANGGLNQLEEHYKTFITEQDFAQIAGAGLNWVRIPLPYWAIEVRDNEPFLAKTCWTYFLKAVQWARKYGIRINLDLHALPGSQNGWNHSGRLGTINLLNGPMGLANAQRSLDYIRVLAEFISQPEYKDVIAMFGVTNEPQAPIFGQENLARYYMQAYDIVRTASGVGAGNGPFISFHDGFKGLPAWAGFFPHSDRTSLDIHPYLCFSDQSSKGYDSFATTPCTAWGGVQNDSMSAYGFTTAGEFSNAINDCGLWVNGVNLGTRYEGNYPGGPWPVIGTCDQWTDYTQWSATMKSEIKQFALASMDALQNYFFWTWKIGNSSVTGKVESPAWSYQLGLQEGWMPTDPREALGTCGNSDPWVGSLESWQTGGSGAGQIPATFTSSYAWPPTLISNAGAATLLPSYTQTGPIPTLPAPTFTKTSGGAVDAGSGWLNTADNSGFAVPIPTCSYLDPWVGSADPPSPLCSGAARRDAIPEPVITPAH
;
A
#
# COMPACT_ATOMS: atom_id res chain seq x y z
N MET A 1 36.76 -24.10 52.36
CA MET A 1 38.15 -24.39 51.99
C MET A 1 38.27 -24.00 50.53
N ASP A 2 38.37 -22.69 50.27
CA ASP A 2 39.64 -21.91 50.19
C ASP A 2 40.46 -22.38 48.98
N SER A 3 41.01 -21.54 48.10
CA SER A 3 41.11 -20.08 48.01
C SER A 3 41.58 -19.68 46.59
N ASP A 4 41.42 -18.40 46.28
CA ASP A 4 41.90 -17.62 45.14
C ASP A 4 43.41 -17.71 44.76
N LYS A 5 43.69 -17.30 43.50
CA LYS A 5 44.71 -16.28 43.06
C LYS A 5 44.61 -16.08 41.52
N GLN A 6 44.22 -14.90 40.98
CA GLN A 6 45.07 -13.75 40.54
C GLN A 6 46.33 -14.15 39.74
N SER A 7 46.80 -13.49 38.67
CA SER A 7 46.48 -12.25 37.94
C SER A 7 47.43 -12.17 36.70
N SER A 8 46.94 -11.59 35.58
CA SER A 8 47.56 -10.74 34.52
C SER A 8 49.06 -10.86 34.13
N VAL A 9 49.39 -10.72 32.82
CA VAL A 9 50.10 -9.55 32.22
C VAL A 9 50.25 -9.71 30.67
N TYR A 10 49.99 -8.58 29.99
CA TYR A 10 50.21 -8.09 28.62
C TYR A 10 51.33 -8.66 27.72
N GLY A 11 51.09 -8.58 26.40
CA GLY A 11 52.14 -8.68 25.36
C GLY A 11 51.70 -8.37 23.92
N LEU A 12 51.58 -7.08 23.60
CA LEU A 12 51.95 -6.42 22.33
C LEU A 12 51.18 -6.68 21.01
N ASN A 13 50.57 -5.59 20.54
CA ASN A 13 50.11 -5.28 19.19
C ASN A 13 51.31 -5.11 18.21
N PRO A 14 51.14 -5.35 16.90
CA PRO A 14 51.39 -4.24 15.99
C PRO A 14 50.35 -4.07 14.87
N GLN A 15 50.02 -2.79 14.69
CA GLN A 15 49.23 -2.08 13.70
C GLN A 15 49.11 -2.69 12.29
N GLY A 16 47.88 -2.61 11.74
CA GLY A 16 47.60 -2.75 10.31
C GLY A 16 46.14 -2.42 9.95
N GLN A 17 45.86 -1.12 9.76
CA GLN A 17 44.72 -0.53 9.02
C GLN A 17 43.28 -0.84 9.47
N SER A 18 42.68 0.16 10.13
CA SER A 18 41.24 0.26 10.34
C SER A 18 40.47 0.38 9.01
N ARG A 19 39.50 -0.50 8.81
CA ARG A 19 38.32 -0.21 7.99
C ARG A 19 37.10 -0.32 8.90
N ASP A 20 36.40 0.81 9.04
CA ASP A 20 35.13 0.93 9.71
C ASP A 20 34.15 -0.12 9.18
N THR A 21 33.77 -1.06 10.04
CA THR A 21 32.66 -1.98 9.86
C THR A 21 31.80 -1.88 11.12
N ALA A 22 31.02 -0.80 11.19
CA ALA A 22 30.04 -0.57 12.24
C ALA A 22 28.72 -0.16 11.61
N TYR A 23 28.09 -1.12 10.93
CA TYR A 23 26.64 -1.16 10.71
C TYR A 23 26.28 -2.63 10.83
N TYR A 24 25.53 -2.97 11.88
CA TYR A 24 25.15 -4.32 12.31
C TYR A 24 26.25 -5.18 12.95
N SER A 25 26.60 -4.83 14.20
CA SER A 25 26.86 -5.88 15.19
C SER A 25 26.13 -5.53 16.49
N LEU A 26 25.28 -6.46 16.90
CA LEU A 26 24.49 -6.44 18.14
C LEU A 26 25.45 -6.58 19.32
N GLN A 27 25.50 -5.59 20.21
CA GLN A 27 26.06 -5.76 21.55
C GLN A 27 24.96 -5.56 22.59
N TYR A 28 24.54 -6.69 23.15
CA TYR A 28 23.74 -6.84 24.35
C TYR A 28 24.43 -6.15 25.56
N ARG A 29 23.68 -5.35 26.34
CA ARG A 29 24.12 -4.85 27.65
C ARG A 29 22.93 -4.89 28.63
N ASP A 30 23.12 -5.66 29.69
CA ASP A 30 22.24 -5.76 30.86
C ASP A 30 22.63 -4.66 31.88
N ASP A 31 21.75 -3.66 32.08
CA ASP A 31 21.62 -2.96 33.37
C ASP A 31 20.20 -2.32 33.48
N PRO A 32 19.33 -2.79 34.39
CA PRO A 32 17.94 -2.33 34.50
C PRO A 32 17.75 -1.02 35.31
N HIS A 33 18.79 -0.20 35.51
CA HIS A 33 18.68 1.02 36.33
C HIS A 33 19.20 2.34 35.75
N ASP A 34 19.53 2.43 34.46
CA ASP A 34 20.00 3.71 33.90
C ASP A 34 18.84 4.61 33.42
N ALA A 35 18.49 5.58 34.26
CA ALA A 35 17.61 6.69 33.93
C ALA A 35 18.46 7.88 33.49
N ASP A 36 18.73 8.02 32.19
CA ASP A 36 19.12 9.31 31.61
C ASP A 36 18.89 9.33 30.09
N PHE A 37 17.74 9.89 29.70
CA PHE A 37 17.38 10.19 28.32
C PHE A 37 17.76 11.65 27.99
N THR A 38 19.00 12.04 28.27
CA THR A 38 19.57 13.32 27.81
C THR A 38 21.09 13.25 27.76
N ASP A 39 21.67 12.89 26.61
CA ASP A 39 22.81 13.68 26.13
C ASP A 39 23.07 13.50 24.63
N SER A 40 23.23 14.63 23.95
CA SER A 40 23.78 14.70 22.60
C SER A 40 25.30 14.62 22.70
N PRO A 41 26.00 13.75 21.95
CA PRO A 41 27.43 13.88 21.83
C PRO A 41 27.74 15.13 21.00
N ALA A 42 28.20 16.18 21.67
CA ALA A 42 28.82 17.34 21.06
C ALA A 42 29.96 16.88 20.14
N GLY A 43 29.89 17.23 18.86
CA GLY A 43 31.03 17.08 17.94
C GLY A 43 30.73 16.65 16.51
N VAL A 44 29.49 16.38 16.11
CA VAL A 44 29.18 16.05 14.71
C VAL A 44 28.65 17.27 13.95
N ASN A 45 29.37 17.60 12.89
CA ASN A 45 29.10 18.68 11.94
C ASN A 45 27.62 18.62 11.47
N ARG A 46 26.85 19.70 11.67
CA ARG A 46 25.40 19.81 11.35
C ARG A 46 25.10 19.88 9.83
N GLY A 47 25.69 18.97 9.04
CA GLY A 47 25.60 18.99 7.58
C GLY A 47 25.23 17.68 6.89
N ALA A 48 25.01 16.57 7.62
CA ALA A 48 24.72 15.28 7.01
C ALA A 48 23.78 14.45 7.89
N MET A 49 22.48 14.79 7.88
CA MET A 49 21.44 13.87 8.34
C MET A 49 21.24 12.86 7.20
N GLN A 50 21.92 11.71 7.33
CA GLN A 50 22.03 10.69 6.30
C GLN A 50 20.66 10.21 5.84
N SER A 51 20.49 10.18 4.52
CA SER A 51 19.42 9.44 3.85
C SER A 51 19.52 7.97 4.22
N SER A 52 18.40 7.27 4.33
CA SER A 52 18.41 5.80 4.30
C SER A 52 19.28 5.35 3.12
N PRO A 53 20.25 4.44 3.32
CA PRO A 53 21.24 4.10 2.30
C PRO A 53 20.56 3.70 0.98
N TYR A 54 19.47 2.93 1.08
CA TYR A 54 18.64 2.48 -0.04
C TYR A 54 17.94 3.61 -0.82
N LEU A 55 17.66 4.75 -0.16
CA LEU A 55 16.94 5.88 -0.76
C LEU A 55 17.85 6.93 -1.37
N SER A 56 19.05 7.13 -0.83
CA SER A 56 20.08 7.94 -1.50
C SER A 56 20.43 7.34 -2.86
N GLU A 57 20.54 6.02 -2.92
CA GLU A 57 20.90 5.26 -4.12
C GLU A 57 19.87 5.48 -5.25
N LYS A 58 18.59 5.25 -4.96
CA LYS A 58 17.51 5.41 -5.96
C LYS A 58 17.32 6.88 -6.40
N ARG A 59 17.47 7.86 -5.50
CA ARG A 59 17.31 9.30 -5.84
C ARG A 59 18.37 9.83 -6.80
N ASN A 60 19.60 9.30 -6.74
CA ASN A 60 20.67 9.69 -7.66
C ASN A 60 20.43 9.19 -9.09
N ALA A 61 19.75 8.05 -9.23
CA ALA A 61 19.45 7.45 -10.53
C ALA A 61 18.27 8.09 -11.26
N TYR A 62 17.25 8.55 -10.52
CA TYR A 62 16.07 9.20 -11.08
C TYR A 62 15.94 10.64 -10.61
N ALA A 63 16.99 11.44 -10.84
CA ALA A 63 16.91 12.87 -10.54
C ALA A 63 15.64 13.46 -11.14
N ALA A 64 14.79 14.07 -10.30
CA ALA A 64 13.53 14.65 -10.72
C ALA A 64 13.74 15.58 -11.94
N PRO A 65 12.83 15.59 -12.93
CA PRO A 65 12.95 16.51 -14.04
C PRO A 65 13.10 17.94 -13.50
N ARG A 66 14.15 18.65 -13.91
CA ARG A 66 14.32 20.07 -13.56
C ARG A 66 13.01 20.79 -13.86
N ALA A 67 12.41 21.41 -12.84
CA ALA A 67 11.22 22.22 -13.01
C ALA A 67 11.43 23.16 -14.20
N ARG A 68 10.63 23.01 -15.27
CA ARG A 68 10.74 23.87 -16.43
C ARG A 68 10.47 25.30 -15.97
N SER A 69 11.50 26.14 -16.05
CA SER A 69 11.37 27.56 -15.75
C SER A 69 10.19 28.14 -16.54
N ARG A 70 9.17 28.62 -15.83
CA ARG A 70 7.98 29.29 -16.40
C ARG A 70 8.38 30.49 -17.28
N ARG A 71 9.62 30.97 -17.17
CA ARG A 71 10.20 32.06 -17.97
C ARG A 71 10.14 31.80 -19.48
N ARG A 72 10.32 30.56 -19.95
CA ARG A 72 10.19 30.23 -21.39
C ARG A 72 8.74 30.33 -21.89
N MET A 73 7.75 29.98 -21.06
CA MET A 73 6.34 30.12 -21.42
C MET A 73 5.90 31.59 -21.47
N TRP A 74 6.39 32.42 -20.55
CA TRP A 74 6.16 33.87 -20.60
C TRP A 74 6.78 34.52 -21.84
N ILE A 75 7.97 34.09 -22.25
CA ILE A 75 8.61 34.59 -23.48
C ILE A 75 7.83 34.16 -24.72
N ILE A 76 7.41 32.89 -24.80
CA ILE A 76 6.59 32.40 -25.93
C ILE A 76 5.23 33.12 -25.97
N GLY A 77 4.58 33.28 -24.82
CA GLY A 77 3.32 34.03 -24.71
C GLY A 77 3.45 35.49 -25.14
N ALA A 78 4.55 36.16 -24.77
CA ALA A 78 4.84 37.52 -25.21
C ALA A 78 5.09 37.62 -26.73
N VAL A 79 5.79 36.63 -27.31
CA VAL A 79 6.02 36.57 -28.76
C VAL A 79 4.71 36.34 -29.52
N VAL A 80 3.86 35.42 -29.05
CA VAL A 80 2.55 35.16 -29.67
C VAL A 80 1.65 36.39 -29.59
N ALA A 81 1.61 37.07 -28.44
CA ALA A 81 0.85 38.31 -28.29
C ALA A 81 1.35 39.42 -29.24
N ALA A 82 2.67 39.54 -29.42
CA ALA A 82 3.25 40.49 -30.37
C ALA A 82 2.88 40.16 -31.83
N VAL A 83 2.89 38.87 -32.21
CA VAL A 83 2.49 38.43 -33.56
C VAL A 83 1.01 38.71 -33.82
N VAL A 84 0.13 38.43 -32.84
CA VAL A 84 -1.31 38.72 -32.95
C VAL A 84 -1.55 40.23 -33.08
N ALA A 85 -0.84 41.06 -32.31
CA ALA A 85 -0.95 42.51 -32.42
C ALA A 85 -0.52 43.01 -33.83
N ILE A 86 0.55 42.44 -34.40
CA ILE A 86 1.00 42.78 -35.76
C ILE A 86 -0.04 42.38 -36.80
N ILE A 87 -0.66 41.19 -36.69
CA ILE A 87 -1.71 40.74 -37.62
C ILE A 87 -2.93 41.67 -37.57
N VAL A 88 -3.37 42.06 -36.37
CA VAL A 88 -4.50 42.99 -36.21
C VAL A 88 -4.20 44.35 -36.86
N ILE A 89 -2.98 44.86 -36.73
CA ILE A 89 -2.55 46.12 -37.38
C ILE A 89 -2.56 45.98 -38.91
N VAL A 90 -2.04 44.86 -39.44
CA VAL A 90 -2.01 44.62 -40.91
C VAL A 90 -3.41 44.49 -41.49
N VAL A 91 -4.32 43.78 -40.81
CA VAL A 91 -5.72 43.63 -41.23
C VAL A 91 -6.47 44.96 -41.17
N ALA A 92 -6.24 45.77 -40.13
CA ALA A 92 -6.82 47.11 -40.03
C ALA A 92 -6.36 48.05 -41.16
N ILE A 93 -5.08 47.97 -41.57
CA ILE A 93 -4.53 48.74 -42.70
C ILE A 93 -5.13 48.27 -44.03
N TYR A 94 -5.32 46.96 -44.21
CA TYR A 94 -5.91 46.39 -45.42
C TYR A 94 -7.35 46.87 -45.65
N PHE A 95 -8.18 46.89 -44.60
CA PHE A 95 -9.58 47.34 -44.69
C PHE A 95 -9.76 48.87 -44.72
N ALA A 96 -8.73 49.65 -44.36
CA ALA A 96 -8.78 51.12 -44.39
C ALA A 96 -8.36 51.73 -45.74
N VAL A 97 -7.61 51.01 -46.58
CA VAL A 97 -6.94 51.60 -47.76
C VAL A 97 -7.45 51.07 -49.11
N ILE A 98 -8.12 49.92 -49.17
CA ILE A 98 -8.59 49.36 -50.45
C ILE A 98 -10.09 49.08 -50.40
N LYS A 99 -10.86 49.99 -50.99
CA LYS A 99 -12.23 49.72 -51.46
C LYS A 99 -12.43 50.39 -52.82
N PRO A 100 -13.18 49.75 -53.71
CA PRO A 100 -14.32 50.46 -54.27
C PRO A 100 -15.61 49.63 -54.26
N HIS A 101 -16.71 50.39 -54.17
CA HIS A 101 -18.12 49.98 -54.23
C HIS A 101 -18.63 49.89 -55.67
N GLN A 102 -19.74 49.16 -55.87
CA GLN A 102 -20.96 49.45 -56.70
C GLN A 102 -21.64 48.11 -57.07
N ASP A 103 -22.93 47.96 -57.40
CA ASP A 103 -24.23 48.57 -57.05
C ASP A 103 -25.29 47.69 -57.77
N ASN A 104 -26.44 47.46 -57.11
CA ASN A 104 -27.83 47.25 -57.59
C ASN A 104 -28.27 46.23 -58.69
N ASN A 105 -29.40 45.59 -58.33
CA ASN A 105 -30.68 45.40 -59.08
C ASN A 105 -31.11 44.04 -59.69
N ASP A 106 -32.33 43.68 -59.26
CA ASP A 106 -33.51 43.16 -60.00
C ASP A 106 -33.84 41.66 -60.20
N SER A 107 -35.11 41.39 -59.85
CA SER A 107 -36.13 40.46 -60.40
C SER A 107 -36.15 38.98 -59.98
N VAL A 108 -37.14 38.51 -59.20
CA VAL A 108 -38.58 38.12 -59.41
C VAL A 108 -38.80 36.74 -60.08
N SER A 109 -39.67 35.94 -59.43
CA SER A 109 -40.58 34.85 -59.91
C SER A 109 -39.93 33.53 -60.33
N GLY A 110 -40.33 32.37 -59.79
CA GLY A 110 -41.64 31.68 -59.87
C GLY A 110 -41.31 30.27 -60.40
N ASP A 111 -41.99 29.16 -60.15
CA ASP A 111 -43.33 28.85 -59.66
C ASP A 111 -43.37 27.34 -59.29
N ALA A 112 -44.51 26.94 -58.75
CA ALA A 112 -44.96 25.72 -58.11
C ALA A 112 -44.97 24.38 -58.89
N SER A 113 -45.08 23.29 -58.13
CA SER A 113 -46.24 22.34 -58.16
C SER A 113 -46.02 21.23 -57.09
N LYS A 114 -46.87 21.10 -56.05
CA LYS A 114 -48.17 20.36 -55.94
C LYS A 114 -48.03 18.87 -56.29
N GLY A 115 -48.51 17.87 -55.54
CA GLY A 115 -49.37 17.69 -54.35
C GLY A 115 -49.18 16.21 -53.91
N GLY A 116 -49.72 15.66 -52.83
CA GLY A 116 -51.07 15.76 -52.28
C GLY A 116 -51.27 14.71 -51.18
N SER A 117 -52.42 14.83 -50.51
CA SER A 117 -52.81 14.33 -49.19
C SER A 117 -53.03 12.82 -49.00
N LYS A 118 -53.00 12.40 -47.73
CA LYS A 118 -53.92 11.51 -46.94
C LYS A 118 -53.09 10.93 -45.78
N GLY A 119 -53.53 10.75 -44.54
CA GLY A 119 -54.85 10.55 -43.95
C GLY A 119 -54.69 9.44 -42.90
N SER A 120 -54.94 9.79 -41.63
CA SER A 120 -55.10 8.99 -40.40
C SER A 120 -55.31 7.46 -40.52
N GLN A 121 -54.63 6.66 -39.67
CA GLN A 121 -55.24 5.94 -38.54
C GLN A 121 -54.30 4.89 -37.90
N THR A 122 -54.41 4.84 -36.58
CA THR A 122 -53.97 3.81 -35.63
C THR A 122 -54.40 2.39 -36.00
N SER A 123 -53.50 1.42 -35.83
CA SER A 123 -53.88 0.07 -35.40
C SER A 123 -52.78 -0.59 -34.57
N SER A 124 -53.20 -1.10 -33.43
CA SER A 124 -52.51 -1.94 -32.48
C SER A 124 -52.18 -3.31 -33.06
N SER A 125 -50.95 -3.78 -32.88
CA SER A 125 -50.64 -5.21 -32.83
C SER A 125 -49.64 -5.49 -31.72
N SER A 126 -50.12 -6.28 -30.77
CA SER A 126 -49.45 -6.85 -29.61
C SER A 126 -48.19 -7.64 -29.99
N ALA A 127 -47.03 -7.20 -29.50
CA ALA A 127 -45.84 -8.04 -29.43
C ALA A 127 -45.73 -8.62 -28.02
N ALA A 128 -45.95 -9.93 -27.94
CA ALA A 128 -45.81 -10.71 -26.72
C ALA A 128 -44.36 -10.68 -26.21
N SER A 129 -44.21 -10.41 -24.92
CA SER A 129 -42.97 -10.58 -24.17
C SER A 129 -42.47 -12.02 -24.26
N PRO A 130 -41.17 -12.28 -24.47
CA PRO A 130 -40.61 -13.56 -24.11
C PRO A 130 -40.44 -13.58 -22.59
N SER A 131 -41.42 -14.12 -21.88
CA SER A 131 -41.23 -14.59 -20.51
C SER A 131 -40.35 -15.85 -20.57
N SER A 132 -39.03 -15.67 -20.56
CA SER A 132 -38.14 -16.77 -20.19
C SER A 132 -38.23 -16.94 -18.67
N SER A 133 -39.21 -17.74 -18.25
CA SER A 133 -39.18 -18.38 -16.94
C SER A 133 -38.03 -19.39 -16.92
N SER A 134 -36.80 -18.89 -16.74
CA SER A 134 -35.74 -19.74 -16.23
C SER A 134 -36.15 -20.10 -14.81
N LYS A 135 -36.53 -21.37 -14.61
CA LYS A 135 -36.58 -21.96 -13.27
C LYS A 135 -35.29 -21.55 -12.54
N PRO A 136 -35.34 -21.11 -11.27
CA PRO A 136 -34.11 -20.84 -10.53
C PRO A 136 -33.34 -22.15 -10.47
N SER A 137 -32.27 -22.25 -11.25
CA SER A 137 -31.28 -23.30 -11.00
C SER A 137 -30.79 -23.03 -9.58
N GLN A 138 -30.99 -23.97 -8.67
CA GLN A 138 -30.33 -23.88 -7.37
C GLN A 138 -28.82 -23.79 -7.66
N LEU A 139 -28.26 -22.58 -7.55
CA LEU A 139 -26.82 -22.39 -7.58
C LEU A 139 -26.27 -23.24 -6.45
N VAL A 140 -25.22 -24.02 -6.74
CA VAL A 140 -24.52 -24.78 -5.71
C VAL A 140 -23.99 -23.76 -4.72
N VAL A 141 -24.50 -23.81 -3.49
CA VAL A 141 -24.16 -22.82 -2.45
C VAL A 141 -22.84 -23.16 -1.77
N THR A 142 -22.41 -24.42 -1.80
CA THR A 142 -21.17 -24.85 -1.16
C THR A 142 -20.56 -26.07 -1.84
N GLY A 143 -19.25 -26.23 -1.72
CA GLY A 143 -18.52 -27.39 -2.23
C GLY A 143 -17.14 -27.53 -1.58
N GLY A 144 -16.66 -28.77 -1.51
CA GLY A 144 -15.30 -29.10 -1.08
C GLY A 144 -14.39 -29.44 -2.26
N ASP A 145 -13.32 -30.18 -2.00
CA ASP A 145 -12.38 -30.65 -3.03
C ASP A 145 -13.10 -31.34 -4.22
N GLY A 146 -12.69 -31.00 -5.44
CA GLY A 146 -13.26 -31.52 -6.68
C GLY A 146 -14.61 -30.92 -7.10
N SER A 147 -15.20 -30.03 -6.29
CA SER A 147 -16.46 -29.36 -6.66
C SER A 147 -16.26 -28.33 -7.78
N LYS A 148 -17.32 -28.07 -8.55
CA LYS A 148 -17.32 -27.06 -9.61
C LYS A 148 -17.77 -25.71 -9.06
N VAL A 149 -16.96 -24.68 -9.25
CA VAL A 149 -17.28 -23.28 -8.94
C VAL A 149 -17.72 -22.56 -10.21
N THR A 150 -18.73 -21.70 -10.10
CA THR A 150 -19.08 -20.72 -11.14
C THR A 150 -18.71 -19.33 -10.64
N MET A 151 -17.95 -18.59 -11.44
CA MET A 151 -17.54 -17.22 -11.17
C MET A 151 -18.61 -16.22 -11.66
N ASP A 152 -18.51 -14.96 -11.24
CA ASP A 152 -19.47 -13.91 -11.59
C ASP A 152 -19.58 -13.64 -13.11
N ASP A 153 -18.55 -13.95 -13.87
CA ASP A 153 -18.55 -13.83 -15.34
C ASP A 153 -19.19 -15.05 -16.05
N GLY A 154 -19.69 -16.01 -15.28
CA GLY A 154 -20.33 -17.25 -15.76
C GLY A 154 -19.34 -18.35 -16.16
N THR A 155 -18.03 -18.09 -16.12
CA THR A 155 -17.03 -19.13 -16.33
C THR A 155 -16.92 -20.03 -15.10
N THR A 156 -16.31 -21.21 -15.28
CA THR A 156 -16.31 -22.24 -14.25
C THR A 156 -14.96 -22.92 -14.12
N PHE A 157 -14.57 -23.28 -12.90
CA PHE A 157 -13.36 -24.07 -12.62
C PHE A 157 -13.63 -25.14 -11.55
N THR A 158 -12.74 -26.11 -11.43
CA THR A 158 -12.79 -27.12 -10.37
C THR A 158 -12.01 -26.61 -9.16
N TYR A 159 -12.66 -26.55 -8.01
CA TYR A 159 -12.01 -26.23 -6.74
C TYR A 159 -11.12 -27.39 -6.32
N SER A 160 -9.85 -27.11 -6.05
CA SER A 160 -8.85 -28.09 -5.61
C SER A 160 -8.34 -27.68 -4.24
N ASN A 161 -8.67 -28.46 -3.22
CA ASN A 161 -8.24 -28.25 -1.85
C ASN A 161 -8.27 -29.58 -1.09
N SER A 162 -7.15 -30.30 -1.14
CA SER A 162 -6.97 -31.59 -0.46
C SER A 162 -6.89 -31.48 1.08
N PHE A 163 -6.98 -30.28 1.63
CA PHE A 163 -6.81 -30.00 3.06
C PHE A 163 -8.13 -29.92 3.84
N GLY A 164 -9.24 -30.34 3.22
CA GLY A 164 -10.56 -30.39 3.86
C GLY A 164 -11.24 -29.04 4.00
N GLY A 165 -10.81 -28.04 3.20
CA GLY A 165 -11.52 -26.77 3.07
C GLY A 165 -12.76 -26.89 2.20
N TYR A 166 -13.69 -25.96 2.37
CA TYR A 166 -14.92 -25.85 1.59
C TYR A 166 -15.30 -24.39 1.40
N TRP A 167 -15.80 -24.07 0.21
CA TRP A 167 -16.28 -22.75 -0.14
C TRP A 167 -17.78 -22.60 0.14
N TYR A 168 -18.24 -21.36 0.32
CA TYR A 168 -19.66 -21.03 0.51
C TYR A 168 -20.01 -19.74 -0.24
N TRP A 169 -21.11 -19.75 -1.00
CA TRP A 169 -21.67 -18.58 -1.67
C TRP A 169 -23.19 -18.72 -1.85
N ASP A 170 -23.95 -17.85 -1.21
CA ASP A 170 -25.39 -17.69 -1.42
C ASP A 170 -25.68 -16.22 -1.74
N GLU A 171 -26.24 -15.93 -2.91
CA GLU A 171 -26.62 -14.57 -3.31
C GLU A 171 -27.71 -13.95 -2.41
N ASN A 172 -28.46 -14.78 -1.69
CA ASN A 172 -29.46 -14.33 -0.71
C ASN A 172 -28.85 -14.08 0.69
N ASP A 173 -27.63 -14.58 0.93
CA ASP A 173 -26.84 -14.42 2.15
C ASP A 173 -25.35 -14.20 1.80
N PRO A 174 -25.02 -13.08 1.12
CA PRO A 174 -23.67 -12.83 0.61
C PRO A 174 -22.66 -12.50 1.72
N PHE A 175 -23.11 -12.32 2.96
CA PHE A 175 -22.27 -12.02 4.13
C PHE A 175 -22.06 -13.24 5.04
N ASN A 176 -22.40 -14.44 4.58
CA ASN A 176 -22.16 -15.67 5.33
C ASN A 176 -20.67 -15.91 5.59
N ASN A 177 -20.32 -16.19 6.84
CA ASN A 177 -18.94 -16.43 7.31
C ASN A 177 -18.60 -17.93 7.44
N GLY A 178 -19.41 -18.84 6.87
CA GLY A 178 -19.33 -20.27 7.13
C GLY A 178 -18.25 -21.03 6.37
N ALA A 179 -17.62 -20.43 5.35
CA ALA A 179 -16.56 -21.08 4.59
C ALA A 179 -15.30 -21.34 5.44
N ARG A 180 -14.54 -22.39 5.08
CA ARG A 180 -13.31 -22.77 5.77
C ARG A 180 -12.20 -23.04 4.76
N ALA A 181 -11.06 -22.35 4.92
CA ALA A 181 -9.92 -22.52 4.02
C ALA A 181 -9.27 -23.90 4.15
N GLN A 182 -9.08 -24.44 5.36
CA GLN A 182 -8.55 -25.79 5.61
C GLN A 182 -9.13 -26.37 6.89
N SER A 183 -9.13 -27.69 7.05
CA SER A 183 -9.64 -28.39 8.24
C SER A 183 -9.01 -27.97 9.57
N TRP A 184 -7.80 -27.44 9.57
CA TRP A 184 -7.08 -26.94 10.75
C TRP A 184 -7.14 -25.42 10.94
N SER A 185 -7.73 -24.69 9.99
CA SER A 185 -7.91 -23.23 10.09
C SER A 185 -9.33 -22.97 10.58
N PRO A 186 -9.55 -22.11 11.59
CA PRO A 186 -10.89 -21.69 11.99
C PRO A 186 -11.65 -21.08 10.81
N ALA A 187 -12.94 -21.41 10.68
CA ALA A 187 -13.84 -20.74 9.74
C ALA A 187 -13.97 -19.24 10.09
N LEU A 188 -14.50 -18.41 9.20
CA LEU A 188 -14.55 -16.96 9.44
C LEU A 188 -15.51 -16.58 10.58
N ASN A 189 -16.51 -17.41 10.87
CA ASN A 189 -17.41 -17.26 12.02
C ASN A 189 -16.86 -17.90 13.31
N GLU A 190 -15.67 -18.51 13.27
CA GLU A 190 -14.99 -19.08 14.42
C GLU A 190 -13.85 -18.15 14.88
N THR A 191 -13.56 -18.19 16.17
CA THR A 191 -12.47 -17.41 16.75
C THR A 191 -11.12 -17.87 16.19
N PHE A 192 -10.38 -16.93 15.61
CA PHE A 192 -8.96 -17.09 15.32
C PHE A 192 -8.16 -16.73 16.58
N ASN A 193 -7.48 -17.71 17.19
CA ASN A 193 -6.75 -17.56 18.44
C ASN A 193 -5.35 -17.04 18.14
N TYR A 194 -5.21 -15.71 18.06
CA TYR A 194 -3.92 -15.06 17.82
C TYR A 194 -2.83 -15.51 18.81
N GLY A 195 -1.64 -15.81 18.28
CA GLY A 195 -0.54 -16.43 19.02
C GLY A 195 -0.54 -17.97 18.97
N VAL A 196 -1.73 -18.60 18.84
CA VAL A 196 -1.87 -20.06 18.73
C VAL A 196 -2.07 -20.46 17.26
N ASP A 197 -3.13 -19.94 16.65
CA ASP A 197 -3.40 -20.13 15.22
C ASP A 197 -2.39 -19.33 14.40
N LYS A 198 -1.79 -19.97 13.39
CA LYS A 198 -0.73 -19.38 12.58
C LYS A 198 -1.28 -18.66 11.36
N VAL A 199 -0.82 -17.43 11.15
CA VAL A 199 -1.04 -16.68 9.91
C VAL A 199 -0.12 -17.24 8.85
N ARG A 200 -0.70 -17.91 7.84
CA ARG A 200 0.01 -18.40 6.66
C ARG A 200 -0.58 -17.72 5.44
N GLY A 201 0.05 -16.62 5.05
CA GLY A 201 -0.46 -15.78 4.00
C GLY A 201 0.50 -15.52 2.86
N VAL A 202 -0.06 -14.88 1.83
CA VAL A 202 0.65 -14.27 0.71
C VAL A 202 0.17 -12.84 0.55
N ASN A 203 1.03 -11.98 0.02
CA ASN A 203 0.64 -10.65 -0.42
C ASN A 203 -0.02 -10.75 -1.81
N LEU A 204 -0.97 -9.86 -2.08
CA LEU A 204 -1.51 -9.60 -3.42
C LEU A 204 -0.84 -8.35 -4.01
N GLY A 205 0.50 -8.32 -3.95
CA GLY A 205 1.33 -7.24 -4.46
C GLY A 205 1.21 -7.07 -5.97
N GLY A 206 1.40 -5.85 -6.46
CA GLY A 206 1.28 -5.50 -7.87
C GLY A 206 -0.16 -5.45 -8.42
N TRP A 207 -1.19 -5.77 -7.61
CA TRP A 207 -2.58 -5.77 -8.04
C TRP A 207 -3.22 -4.37 -7.99
N LEU A 208 -3.68 -3.93 -6.81
CA LEU A 208 -4.36 -2.64 -6.64
C LEU A 208 -3.39 -1.46 -6.49
N ASN A 209 -2.14 -1.77 -6.17
CA ASN A 209 -0.99 -0.87 -6.15
C ASN A 209 0.12 -1.54 -6.96
N THR A 210 0.46 -0.96 -8.11
CA THR A 210 1.30 -1.62 -9.12
C THR A 210 2.79 -1.45 -8.83
N GLU A 211 3.58 -2.47 -9.16
CA GLU A 211 5.03 -2.44 -9.01
C GLU A 211 5.72 -2.99 -10.26
N PRO A 212 6.71 -2.28 -10.82
CA PRO A 212 7.34 -2.66 -12.08
C PRO A 212 7.85 -4.10 -12.12
N PHE A 213 8.46 -4.61 -11.06
CA PHE A 213 9.03 -5.96 -11.05
C PHE A 213 7.97 -7.06 -10.95
N ILE A 214 6.78 -6.74 -10.44
CA ILE A 214 5.66 -7.68 -10.29
C ILE A 214 4.81 -7.70 -11.56
N VAL A 215 4.62 -6.53 -12.20
CA VAL A 215 3.78 -6.40 -13.41
C VAL A 215 4.56 -5.73 -14.55
N PRO A 216 5.71 -6.30 -14.98
CA PRO A 216 6.63 -5.64 -15.91
C PRO A 216 5.98 -5.25 -17.24
N ALA A 217 5.05 -6.06 -17.75
CA ALA A 217 4.35 -5.77 -19.01
C ALA A 217 3.64 -4.40 -19.03
N LEU A 218 3.11 -3.92 -17.91
CA LEU A 218 2.48 -2.59 -17.84
C LEU A 218 3.52 -1.47 -18.07
N TYR A 219 4.73 -1.67 -17.56
CA TYR A 219 5.79 -0.67 -17.54
C TYR A 219 6.66 -0.73 -18.81
N GLU A 220 6.94 -1.93 -19.33
CA GLU A 220 7.68 -2.16 -20.57
C GLU A 220 7.06 -1.43 -21.77
N LYS A 221 5.73 -1.37 -21.83
CA LYS A 221 5.00 -0.60 -22.84
C LYS A 221 5.41 0.87 -22.89
N TYR A 222 5.79 1.46 -21.75
CA TYR A 222 6.12 2.88 -21.60
C TYR A 222 7.59 3.13 -21.23
N ILE A 223 8.46 2.13 -21.39
CA ILE A 223 9.88 2.26 -21.07
C ILE A 223 10.59 3.30 -21.94
N ASN A 224 10.13 3.46 -23.19
CA ASN A 224 10.64 4.42 -24.19
C ASN A 224 9.75 5.65 -24.35
N ALA A 225 8.79 5.87 -23.46
CA ALA A 225 7.94 7.06 -23.48
C ALA A 225 8.76 8.31 -23.11
N SER A 226 8.20 9.50 -23.40
CA SER A 226 8.86 10.77 -23.04
C SER A 226 9.07 10.93 -21.53
N ILE A 227 8.21 10.32 -20.74
CA ILE A 227 8.36 10.13 -19.30
C ILE A 227 8.49 8.62 -19.11
N VAL A 228 9.65 8.14 -18.65
CA VAL A 228 9.83 6.71 -18.38
C VAL A 228 8.89 6.31 -17.24
N ALA A 229 8.09 5.26 -17.42
CA ALA A 229 7.26 4.71 -16.35
C ALA A 229 8.17 3.98 -15.35
N VAL A 230 8.30 4.53 -14.13
CA VAL A 230 9.15 3.99 -13.05
C VAL A 230 8.36 3.66 -11.78
N ASP A 231 7.12 4.12 -11.71
CA ASP A 231 6.15 4.00 -10.63
C ASP A 231 4.72 4.18 -11.19
N GLU A 232 3.69 3.97 -10.37
CA GLU A 232 2.30 4.11 -10.83
C GLU A 232 1.95 5.56 -11.21
N TRP A 233 2.60 6.56 -10.61
CA TRP A 233 2.43 7.97 -10.99
C TRP A 233 2.78 8.21 -12.46
N THR A 234 3.99 7.85 -12.86
CA THR A 234 4.48 8.03 -14.24
C THR A 234 3.80 7.07 -15.22
N LEU A 235 3.45 5.87 -14.77
CA LEU A 235 2.61 4.94 -15.54
C LEU A 235 1.25 5.56 -15.86
N SER A 236 0.58 6.13 -14.86
CA SER A 236 -0.74 6.76 -15.01
C SER A 236 -0.69 7.98 -15.92
N GLN A 237 0.38 8.80 -15.84
CA GLN A 237 0.59 9.92 -16.77
C GLN A 237 0.73 9.45 -18.22
N ASN A 238 1.50 8.39 -18.45
CA ASN A 238 1.67 7.82 -19.79
C ASN A 238 0.37 7.19 -20.31
N MET A 239 -0.34 6.43 -19.47
CA MET A 239 -1.62 5.83 -19.82
C MET A 239 -2.68 6.89 -20.13
N ALA A 240 -2.77 7.96 -19.34
CA ALA A 240 -3.69 9.07 -19.62
C ALA A 240 -3.39 9.76 -20.96
N ALA A 241 -2.12 9.84 -21.36
CA ALA A 241 -1.71 10.35 -22.67
C ALA A 241 -1.98 9.34 -23.82
N ASP A 242 -2.04 8.05 -23.52
CA ASP A 242 -2.24 6.95 -24.47
C ASP A 242 -3.74 6.62 -24.67
N THR A 243 -4.54 7.63 -25.01
CA THR A 243 -5.99 7.47 -25.20
C THR A 243 -6.36 6.50 -26.33
N ALA A 244 -5.46 6.28 -27.29
CA ALA A 244 -5.67 5.35 -28.40
C ALA A 244 -5.70 3.89 -27.95
N ASN A 245 -5.07 3.55 -26.82
CA ASN A 245 -4.97 2.19 -26.29
C ASN A 245 -5.70 2.02 -24.95
N GLY A 246 -6.77 2.79 -24.73
CA GLY A 246 -7.65 2.66 -23.55
C GLY A 246 -7.43 3.72 -22.48
N GLY A 247 -6.42 4.60 -22.60
CA GLY A 247 -6.21 5.66 -21.64
C GLY A 247 -5.85 5.11 -20.25
N LEU A 248 -6.31 5.80 -19.20
CA LEU A 248 -6.13 5.38 -17.80
C LEU A 248 -6.90 4.09 -17.45
N ASN A 249 -7.91 3.69 -18.24
CA ASN A 249 -8.69 2.47 -18.01
C ASN A 249 -7.88 1.18 -18.24
N GLN A 250 -6.65 1.28 -18.76
CA GLN A 250 -5.72 0.15 -18.77
C GLN A 250 -5.44 -0.38 -17.34
N LEU A 251 -5.46 0.49 -16.32
CA LEU A 251 -5.34 0.06 -14.92
C LEU A 251 -6.56 -0.74 -14.46
N GLU A 252 -7.77 -0.38 -14.91
CA GLU A 252 -8.96 -1.16 -14.57
C GLU A 252 -8.93 -2.57 -15.19
N GLU A 253 -8.47 -2.68 -16.44
CA GLU A 253 -8.30 -3.99 -17.08
C GLU A 253 -7.28 -4.85 -16.33
N HIS A 254 -6.20 -4.24 -15.82
CA HIS A 254 -5.25 -4.91 -14.93
C HIS A 254 -5.91 -5.38 -13.62
N TYR A 255 -6.65 -4.50 -12.94
CA TYR A 255 -7.37 -4.88 -11.70
C TYR A 255 -8.36 -6.02 -11.93
N LYS A 256 -8.97 -6.09 -13.12
CA LYS A 256 -9.94 -7.13 -13.48
C LYS A 256 -9.30 -8.49 -13.76
N THR A 257 -8.07 -8.53 -14.25
CA THR A 257 -7.48 -9.75 -14.85
C THR A 257 -6.26 -10.29 -14.13
N PHE A 258 -5.56 -9.46 -13.33
CA PHE A 258 -4.31 -9.90 -12.70
C PHE A 258 -4.53 -10.85 -11.53
N ILE A 259 -5.43 -10.49 -10.61
CA ILE A 259 -5.92 -11.32 -9.52
C ILE A 259 -7.42 -11.53 -9.71
N THR A 260 -7.85 -12.78 -9.61
CA THR A 260 -9.22 -13.22 -9.87
C THR A 260 -9.74 -14.07 -8.71
N GLU A 261 -11.01 -14.47 -8.77
CA GLU A 261 -11.57 -15.43 -7.83
C GLU A 261 -10.78 -16.76 -7.81
N GLN A 262 -10.29 -17.20 -8.97
CA GLN A 262 -9.52 -18.43 -9.08
C GLN A 262 -8.21 -18.36 -8.28
N ASP A 263 -7.59 -17.19 -8.16
CA ASP A 263 -6.40 -17.01 -7.32
C ASP A 263 -6.74 -17.24 -5.84
N PHE A 264 -7.87 -16.74 -5.33
CA PHE A 264 -8.30 -17.01 -3.94
C PHE A 264 -8.59 -18.49 -3.71
N ALA A 265 -9.22 -19.16 -4.67
CA ALA A 265 -9.42 -20.61 -4.60
C ALA A 265 -8.09 -21.39 -4.54
N GLN A 266 -7.11 -20.99 -5.35
CA GLN A 266 -5.78 -21.58 -5.37
C GLN A 266 -4.99 -21.29 -4.09
N ILE A 267 -5.10 -20.09 -3.52
CA ILE A 267 -4.49 -19.72 -2.24
C ILE A 267 -5.01 -20.63 -1.12
N ALA A 268 -6.34 -20.82 -1.03
CA ALA A 268 -6.93 -21.76 -0.08
C ALA A 268 -6.45 -23.21 -0.34
N GLY A 269 -6.40 -23.62 -1.61
CA GLY A 269 -5.91 -24.92 -2.05
C GLY A 269 -4.41 -25.17 -1.79
N ALA A 270 -3.62 -24.11 -1.65
CA ALA A 270 -2.21 -24.15 -1.25
C ALA A 270 -2.00 -24.23 0.27
N GLY A 271 -3.08 -24.41 1.05
CA GLY A 271 -3.03 -24.51 2.51
C GLY A 271 -2.87 -23.17 3.23
N LEU A 272 -3.03 -22.05 2.53
CA LEU A 272 -2.93 -20.69 3.08
C LEU A 272 -4.29 -20.18 3.56
N ASN A 273 -4.29 -19.41 4.64
CA ASN A 273 -5.51 -18.96 5.33
C ASN A 273 -5.64 -17.43 5.43
N TRP A 274 -4.66 -16.70 4.92
CA TRP A 274 -4.63 -15.23 4.92
C TRP A 274 -4.14 -14.65 3.59
N VAL A 275 -4.59 -13.44 3.28
CA VAL A 275 -3.96 -12.58 2.27
C VAL A 275 -3.70 -11.20 2.85
N ARG A 276 -2.58 -10.58 2.47
CA ARG A 276 -2.31 -9.16 2.71
C ARG A 276 -2.54 -8.40 1.40
N ILE A 277 -3.36 -7.35 1.44
CA ILE A 277 -3.77 -6.62 0.24
C ILE A 277 -3.28 -5.17 0.33
N PRO A 278 -2.20 -4.83 -0.40
CA PRO A 278 -1.80 -3.44 -0.63
C PRO A 278 -2.92 -2.63 -1.26
N LEU A 279 -3.44 -1.65 -0.52
CA LEU A 279 -4.44 -0.70 -0.97
C LEU A 279 -3.85 0.71 -0.94
N PRO A 280 -3.82 1.41 -2.08
CA PRO A 280 -3.28 2.76 -2.12
C PRO A 280 -4.35 3.80 -1.78
N TYR A 281 -3.92 4.99 -1.36
CA TYR A 281 -4.86 6.04 -0.95
C TYR A 281 -5.82 6.51 -2.06
N TRP A 282 -5.46 6.35 -3.33
CA TRP A 282 -6.35 6.70 -4.45
C TRP A 282 -7.58 5.79 -4.57
N ALA A 283 -7.67 4.73 -3.77
CA ALA A 283 -8.93 4.01 -3.52
C ALA A 283 -10.01 4.92 -2.89
N ILE A 284 -9.59 5.96 -2.17
CA ILE A 284 -10.48 6.90 -1.48
C ILE A 284 -10.64 8.17 -2.30
N GLU A 285 -9.55 8.86 -2.61
CA GLU A 285 -9.59 10.08 -3.43
C GLU A 285 -8.25 10.41 -4.08
N VAL A 286 -8.30 11.30 -5.07
CA VAL A 286 -7.14 12.00 -5.63
C VAL A 286 -7.36 13.51 -5.50
N ARG A 287 -6.28 14.28 -5.35
CA ARG A 287 -6.29 15.75 -5.30
C ARG A 287 -5.42 16.36 -6.38
N ASP A 288 -5.79 17.57 -6.81
CA ASP A 288 -5.00 18.40 -7.71
C ASP A 288 -4.56 17.68 -9.00
N ASN A 289 -3.26 17.47 -9.17
CA ASN A 289 -2.62 16.89 -10.34
C ASN A 289 -2.18 15.43 -10.13
N GLU A 290 -2.68 14.77 -9.10
CA GLU A 290 -2.46 13.34 -8.87
C GLU A 290 -3.05 12.53 -10.05
N PRO A 291 -2.24 11.76 -10.79
CA PRO A 291 -2.64 11.18 -12.06
C PRO A 291 -3.38 9.84 -11.93
N PHE A 292 -3.60 9.34 -10.71
CA PHE A 292 -4.10 7.99 -10.44
C PHE A 292 -5.55 7.76 -10.89
N LEU A 293 -5.88 6.49 -11.17
CA LEU A 293 -7.27 6.07 -11.41
C LEU A 293 -8.06 6.07 -10.10
N ALA A 294 -8.70 7.18 -9.81
CA ALA A 294 -9.39 7.40 -8.54
C ALA A 294 -10.54 6.41 -8.32
N LYS A 295 -10.62 5.84 -7.11
CA LYS A 295 -11.70 5.02 -6.56
C LYS A 295 -11.96 3.68 -7.23
N THR A 296 -11.43 3.41 -8.42
CA THR A 296 -11.70 2.16 -9.13
C THR A 296 -11.15 0.93 -8.42
N CYS A 297 -9.95 1.02 -7.84
CA CYS A 297 -9.35 -0.12 -7.11
C CYS A 297 -10.17 -0.54 -5.87
N TRP A 298 -10.96 0.36 -5.26
CA TRP A 298 -11.88 0.03 -4.17
C TRP A 298 -12.93 -1.01 -4.58
N THR A 299 -13.47 -0.90 -5.80
CA THR A 299 -14.43 -1.89 -6.33
C THR A 299 -13.84 -3.29 -6.40
N TYR A 300 -12.56 -3.41 -6.75
CA TYR A 300 -11.85 -4.69 -6.83
C TYR A 300 -11.42 -5.20 -5.45
N PHE A 301 -11.09 -4.30 -4.52
CA PHE A 301 -10.92 -4.66 -3.11
C PHE A 301 -12.20 -5.31 -2.53
N LEU A 302 -13.38 -4.77 -2.81
CA LEU A 302 -14.64 -5.37 -2.37
C LEU A 302 -14.92 -6.74 -3.00
N LYS A 303 -14.46 -6.99 -4.24
CA LYS A 303 -14.45 -8.34 -4.83
C LYS A 303 -13.51 -9.27 -4.08
N ALA A 304 -12.32 -8.80 -3.71
CA ALA A 304 -11.38 -9.55 -2.90
C ALA A 304 -12.00 -9.99 -1.57
N VAL A 305 -12.75 -9.10 -0.91
CA VAL A 305 -13.48 -9.42 0.33
C VAL A 305 -14.51 -10.52 0.10
N GLN A 306 -15.26 -10.47 -1.00
CA GLN A 306 -16.22 -11.52 -1.36
C GLN A 306 -15.54 -12.86 -1.63
N TRP A 307 -14.44 -12.86 -2.37
CA TRP A 307 -13.68 -14.08 -2.66
C TRP A 307 -13.04 -14.64 -1.39
N ALA A 308 -12.43 -13.79 -0.56
CA ALA A 308 -11.87 -14.18 0.73
C ALA A 308 -12.93 -14.84 1.61
N ARG A 309 -14.10 -14.20 1.72
CA ARG A 309 -15.29 -14.76 2.37
C ARG A 309 -15.67 -16.13 1.81
N LYS A 310 -15.80 -16.24 0.50
CA LYS A 310 -16.23 -17.47 -0.20
C LYS A 310 -15.30 -18.65 0.08
N TYR A 311 -14.00 -18.41 0.23
CA TYR A 311 -12.99 -19.47 0.45
C TYR A 311 -12.49 -19.56 1.90
N GLY A 312 -13.08 -18.81 2.84
CA GLY A 312 -12.70 -18.86 4.25
C GLY A 312 -11.32 -18.25 4.56
N ILE A 313 -10.86 -17.31 3.73
CA ILE A 313 -9.58 -16.60 3.85
C ILE A 313 -9.79 -15.29 4.60
N ARG A 314 -8.86 -14.95 5.51
CA ARG A 314 -8.83 -13.65 6.20
C ARG A 314 -7.95 -12.64 5.46
N ILE A 315 -8.24 -11.35 5.65
CA ILE A 315 -7.56 -10.23 5.00
C ILE A 315 -6.81 -9.39 6.04
N ASN A 316 -5.53 -9.12 5.75
CA ASN A 316 -4.82 -7.95 6.24
C ASN A 316 -4.92 -6.85 5.17
N LEU A 317 -5.76 -5.84 5.40
CA LEU A 317 -5.81 -4.66 4.55
C LEU A 317 -4.58 -3.82 4.86
N ASP A 318 -3.81 -3.39 3.86
CA ASP A 318 -2.60 -2.62 4.09
C ASP A 318 -2.65 -1.29 3.33
N LEU A 319 -2.62 -0.15 4.04
CA LEU A 319 -2.54 1.17 3.43
C LEU A 319 -1.11 1.39 2.91
N HIS A 320 -0.92 1.03 1.65
CA HIS A 320 0.41 0.79 1.09
C HIS A 320 1.08 2.05 0.53
N ALA A 321 0.28 3.02 0.11
CA ALA A 321 0.73 4.28 -0.48
C ALA A 321 0.01 5.45 0.18
N LEU A 322 0.78 6.42 0.69
CA LEU A 322 0.27 7.60 1.40
C LEU A 322 0.59 8.90 0.62
N PRO A 323 -0.24 9.96 0.74
CA PRO A 323 0.07 11.28 0.18
C PRO A 323 1.46 11.78 0.58
N GLY A 324 2.20 12.32 -0.40
CA GLY A 324 3.58 12.77 -0.18
C GLY A 324 4.61 11.64 -0.04
N SER A 325 4.18 10.38 -0.05
CA SER A 325 4.99 9.19 0.19
C SER A 325 5.64 9.11 1.58
N GLN A 326 5.50 7.93 2.18
CA GLN A 326 6.09 7.55 3.46
C GLN A 326 7.50 6.97 3.33
N ASN A 327 7.90 6.57 2.12
CA ASN A 327 9.17 5.89 1.91
C ASN A 327 9.93 6.30 0.64
N GLY A 328 9.35 7.07 -0.26
CA GLY A 328 9.99 7.56 -1.48
C GLY A 328 10.31 6.46 -2.50
N TRP A 329 9.78 5.25 -2.34
CA TRP A 329 9.93 4.12 -3.25
C TRP A 329 8.75 4.01 -4.23
N ASN A 330 8.95 3.32 -5.36
CA ASN A 330 7.95 3.18 -6.43
C ASN A 330 6.60 2.62 -5.94
N HIS A 331 6.62 1.63 -5.05
CA HIS A 331 5.43 1.03 -4.45
C HIS A 331 4.68 1.94 -3.45
N SER A 332 5.21 3.10 -3.08
CA SER A 332 4.38 4.14 -2.43
C SER A 332 3.57 5.00 -3.42
N GLY A 333 3.52 4.56 -4.69
CA GLY A 333 2.82 5.21 -5.80
C GLY A 333 3.67 6.23 -6.55
N ARG A 334 4.64 6.88 -5.88
CA ARG A 334 5.55 7.86 -6.50
C ARG A 334 6.95 7.76 -5.90
N LEU A 335 7.90 7.39 -6.75
CA LEU A 335 9.32 7.35 -6.46
C LEU A 335 9.87 8.77 -6.27
N GLY A 336 10.71 8.95 -5.25
CA GLY A 336 11.46 10.19 -5.04
C GLY A 336 11.42 10.71 -3.61
N THR A 337 10.65 11.76 -3.37
CA THR A 337 10.64 12.50 -2.11
C THR A 337 9.78 11.83 -1.05
N ILE A 338 10.21 11.93 0.21
CA ILE A 338 9.40 11.57 1.38
C ILE A 338 8.88 12.86 1.97
N ASN A 339 7.57 13.03 1.94
CA ASN A 339 6.89 14.19 2.49
C ASN A 339 5.73 13.81 3.43
N LEU A 340 5.62 12.55 3.86
CA LEU A 340 4.88 12.19 5.06
C LEU A 340 5.74 12.47 6.30
N LEU A 341 5.22 13.21 7.29
CA LEU A 341 5.92 13.58 8.53
C LEU A 341 7.29 14.26 8.31
N ASN A 342 7.54 14.75 7.09
CA ASN A 342 8.83 15.29 6.67
C ASN A 342 8.64 16.45 5.68
N GLY A 343 9.42 17.52 5.86
CA GLY A 343 9.35 18.72 5.02
C GLY A 343 8.09 19.55 5.24
N PRO A 344 7.95 20.66 4.51
CA PRO A 344 6.91 21.67 4.76
C PRO A 344 5.48 21.16 4.60
N MET A 345 5.26 20.09 3.82
CA MET A 345 3.95 19.44 3.66
C MET A 345 3.75 18.22 4.59
N GLY A 346 4.72 17.92 5.46
CA GLY A 346 4.74 16.74 6.33
C GLY A 346 3.51 16.57 7.20
N LEU A 347 3.05 17.66 7.82
CA LEU A 347 1.86 17.66 8.69
C LEU A 347 0.57 17.48 7.88
N ALA A 348 0.37 18.25 6.82
CA ALA A 348 -0.82 18.16 5.98
C ALA A 348 -1.00 16.77 5.35
N ASN A 349 0.10 16.19 4.84
CA ASN A 349 0.10 14.83 4.30
C ASN A 349 -0.25 13.78 5.36
N ALA A 350 0.27 13.92 6.58
CA ALA A 350 -0.06 13.03 7.67
C ALA A 350 -1.51 13.17 8.13
N GLN A 351 -2.05 14.39 8.21
CA GLN A 351 -3.48 14.61 8.50
C GLN A 351 -4.38 13.96 7.44
N ARG A 352 -4.06 14.10 6.16
CA ARG A 352 -4.79 13.44 5.07
C ARG A 352 -4.73 11.92 5.18
N SER A 353 -3.57 11.37 5.56
CA SER A 353 -3.38 9.93 5.75
C SER A 353 -4.18 9.38 6.94
N LEU A 354 -4.21 10.13 8.06
CA LEU A 354 -5.03 9.78 9.23
C LEU A 354 -6.52 9.79 8.91
N ASP A 355 -6.98 10.73 8.08
CA ASP A 355 -8.35 10.76 7.59
C ASP A 355 -8.70 9.55 6.72
N TYR A 356 -7.75 9.05 5.93
CA TYR A 356 -7.94 7.81 5.17
C TYR A 356 -8.00 6.58 6.07
N ILE A 357 -7.16 6.54 7.11
CA ILE A 357 -7.23 5.50 8.15
C ILE A 357 -8.62 5.52 8.80
N ARG A 358 -9.17 6.70 9.10
CA ARG A 358 -10.54 6.85 9.63
C ARG A 358 -11.58 6.25 8.68
N VAL A 359 -11.55 6.63 7.40
CA VAL A 359 -12.48 6.13 6.39
C VAL A 359 -12.46 4.61 6.27
N LEU A 360 -11.26 4.03 6.22
CA LEU A 360 -11.12 2.59 6.12
C LEU A 360 -11.56 1.90 7.42
N ALA A 361 -11.16 2.43 8.58
CA ALA A 361 -11.55 1.86 9.88
C ALA A 361 -13.07 1.82 10.08
N GLU A 362 -13.76 2.90 9.71
CA GLU A 362 -15.22 3.00 9.73
C GLU A 362 -15.88 1.96 8.81
N PHE A 363 -15.36 1.79 7.60
CA PHE A 363 -15.92 0.83 6.65
C PHE A 363 -15.68 -0.61 7.10
N ILE A 364 -14.42 -0.99 7.39
CA ILE A 364 -14.03 -2.39 7.61
C ILE A 364 -14.49 -2.94 8.96
N SER A 365 -14.84 -2.06 9.91
CA SER A 365 -15.31 -2.49 11.23
C SER A 365 -16.80 -2.84 11.25
N GLN A 366 -17.56 -2.54 10.18
CA GLN A 366 -18.97 -2.91 10.11
C GLN A 366 -19.16 -4.44 10.17
N PRO A 367 -20.29 -4.94 10.71
CA PRO A 367 -20.56 -6.37 10.87
C PRO A 367 -20.36 -7.20 9.59
N GLU A 368 -20.62 -6.61 8.43
CA GLU A 368 -20.51 -7.25 7.11
C GLU A 368 -19.06 -7.58 6.72
N TYR A 369 -18.07 -6.90 7.30
CA TYR A 369 -16.67 -6.94 6.85
C TYR A 369 -15.67 -7.39 7.92
N LYS A 370 -15.92 -7.08 9.20
CA LYS A 370 -14.95 -7.21 10.29
C LYS A 370 -14.40 -8.63 10.51
N ASP A 371 -15.16 -9.66 10.17
CA ASP A 371 -14.75 -11.06 10.33
C ASP A 371 -13.87 -11.56 9.17
N VAL A 372 -13.85 -10.85 8.04
CA VAL A 372 -12.95 -11.10 6.91
C VAL A 372 -11.72 -10.22 7.00
N ILE A 373 -11.92 -8.92 7.19
CA ILE A 373 -10.85 -7.93 7.30
C ILE A 373 -10.43 -7.85 8.76
N ALA A 374 -9.71 -8.88 9.19
CA ALA A 374 -9.35 -9.09 10.59
C ALA A 374 -8.06 -8.34 11.01
N MET A 375 -7.29 -7.83 10.05
CA MET A 375 -6.11 -6.98 10.28
C MET A 375 -6.12 -5.74 9.37
N PHE A 376 -5.58 -4.64 9.89
CA PHE A 376 -5.41 -3.38 9.16
C PHE A 376 -4.01 -2.79 9.37
N GLY A 377 -3.13 -2.95 8.39
CA GLY A 377 -1.88 -2.22 8.24
C GLY A 377 -2.13 -0.74 7.94
N VAL A 378 -1.88 0.12 8.92
CA VAL A 378 -2.22 1.56 8.79
C VAL A 378 -1.20 2.34 7.97
N THR A 379 0.03 1.84 7.82
CA THR A 379 1.08 2.46 7.00
C THR A 379 2.16 1.44 6.66
N ASN A 380 2.31 1.14 5.37
CA ASN A 380 3.37 0.29 4.85
C ASN A 380 4.74 0.99 4.88
N GLU A 381 5.76 0.34 5.43
CA GLU A 381 7.17 0.74 5.30
C GLU A 381 7.51 2.24 5.54
N PRO A 382 6.98 2.91 6.58
CA PRO A 382 7.36 4.30 6.86
C PRO A 382 8.86 4.43 7.18
N GLN A 383 9.54 5.41 6.59
CA GLN A 383 10.96 5.65 6.82
C GLN A 383 11.23 6.42 8.12
N ALA A 384 11.09 5.76 9.28
CA ALA A 384 11.42 6.34 10.57
C ALA A 384 12.86 6.88 10.68
N PRO A 385 13.88 6.35 9.97
CA PRO A 385 15.19 6.99 9.88
C PRO A 385 15.18 8.43 9.32
N ILE A 386 14.17 8.80 8.53
CA ILE A 386 14.06 10.13 7.91
C ILE A 386 13.28 11.12 8.78
N PHE A 387 12.10 10.73 9.26
CA PHE A 387 11.24 11.63 10.05
C PHE A 387 11.32 11.42 11.57
N GLY A 388 12.04 10.41 12.04
CA GLY A 388 12.24 10.11 13.46
C GLY A 388 11.21 9.13 14.00
N GLN A 389 11.66 8.22 14.89
CA GLN A 389 10.80 7.22 15.52
C GLN A 389 9.73 7.87 16.41
N GLU A 390 10.04 8.97 17.09
CA GLU A 390 9.06 9.67 17.93
C GLU A 390 7.89 10.23 17.11
N ASN A 391 8.17 10.84 15.95
CA ASN A 391 7.14 11.34 15.05
C ASN A 391 6.26 10.19 14.53
N LEU A 392 6.86 9.06 14.20
CA LEU A 392 6.12 7.86 13.79
C LEU A 392 5.25 7.31 14.93
N ALA A 393 5.79 7.25 16.16
CA ALA A 393 5.05 6.78 17.33
C ALA A 393 3.83 7.65 17.64
N ARG A 394 3.96 8.99 17.54
CA ARG A 394 2.84 9.94 17.69
C ARG A 394 1.78 9.73 16.61
N TYR A 395 2.22 9.51 15.37
CA TYR A 395 1.31 9.18 14.26
C TYR A 395 0.58 7.85 14.49
N TYR A 396 1.27 6.81 14.98
CA TYR A 396 0.66 5.53 15.33
C TYR A 396 -0.30 5.62 16.52
N MET A 397 -0.03 6.47 17.51
CA MET A 397 -0.95 6.70 18.62
C MET A 397 -2.25 7.33 18.10
N GLN A 398 -2.14 8.33 17.23
CA GLN A 398 -3.30 8.95 16.61
C GLN A 398 -4.07 7.98 15.70
N ALA A 399 -3.37 7.13 14.95
CA ALA A 399 -4.00 6.09 14.13
C ALA A 399 -4.74 5.06 14.99
N TYR A 400 -4.15 4.65 16.13
CA TYR A 400 -4.78 3.77 17.11
C TYR A 400 -6.09 4.37 17.63
N ASP A 401 -6.06 5.63 18.07
CA ASP A 401 -7.23 6.33 18.60
C ASP A 401 -8.33 6.45 17.54
N ILE A 402 -7.97 6.75 16.29
CA ILE A 402 -8.90 6.81 15.16
C ILE A 402 -9.57 5.46 14.93
N VAL A 403 -8.79 4.38 14.82
CA VAL A 403 -9.34 3.05 14.55
C VAL A 403 -10.24 2.61 15.70
N ARG A 404 -9.82 2.79 16.96
CA ARG A 404 -10.62 2.38 18.13
C ARG A 404 -11.83 3.27 18.39
N THR A 405 -11.80 4.54 17.95
CA THR A 405 -12.99 5.41 17.96
C THR A 405 -14.03 4.92 16.94
N ALA A 406 -13.59 4.48 15.76
CA ALA A 406 -14.48 3.90 14.75
C ALA A 406 -15.00 2.51 15.17
N SER A 407 -14.10 1.63 15.58
CA SER A 407 -14.41 0.21 15.80
C SER A 407 -14.95 -0.12 17.18
N GLY A 408 -14.65 0.70 18.19
CA GLY A 408 -14.72 0.31 19.60
C GLY A 408 -13.50 -0.52 20.05
N VAL A 409 -13.46 -0.80 21.35
CA VAL A 409 -12.40 -1.57 22.03
C VAL A 409 -12.92 -2.95 22.44
N GLY A 410 -12.06 -3.96 22.44
CA GLY A 410 -12.33 -5.30 22.95
C GLY A 410 -12.62 -6.33 21.87
N ALA A 411 -12.52 -7.62 22.20
CA ALA A 411 -12.64 -8.71 21.24
C ALA A 411 -13.94 -8.61 20.41
N GLY A 412 -13.82 -8.74 19.09
CA GLY A 412 -14.94 -8.63 18.14
C GLY A 412 -15.29 -7.21 17.67
N ASN A 413 -14.61 -6.17 18.17
CA ASN A 413 -14.84 -4.77 17.80
C ASN A 413 -13.77 -4.28 16.79
N GLY A 414 -13.93 -4.61 15.50
CA GLY A 414 -13.00 -4.25 14.41
C GLY A 414 -11.64 -4.98 14.45
N PRO A 415 -10.68 -4.52 13.63
CA PRO A 415 -9.48 -5.30 13.29
C PRO A 415 -8.36 -5.21 14.34
N PHE A 416 -7.40 -6.13 14.24
CA PHE A 416 -6.04 -5.90 14.74
C PHE A 416 -5.38 -4.76 13.94
N ILE A 417 -4.75 -3.81 14.62
CA ILE A 417 -4.06 -2.69 13.99
C ILE A 417 -2.59 -3.08 13.78
N SER A 418 -2.16 -3.18 12.53
CA SER A 418 -0.79 -3.54 12.19
C SER A 418 0.08 -2.30 11.96
N PHE A 419 1.17 -2.22 12.70
CA PHE A 419 2.17 -1.16 12.61
C PHE A 419 3.47 -1.73 12.05
N HIS A 420 3.94 -1.21 10.92
CA HIS A 420 5.27 -1.52 10.41
C HIS A 420 6.36 -1.00 11.36
N ASP A 421 7.48 -1.71 11.48
CA ASP A 421 8.59 -1.39 12.40
C ASP A 421 9.37 -0.09 12.06
N GLY A 422 8.97 0.58 10.99
CA GLY A 422 9.60 1.78 10.45
C GLY A 422 11.09 1.64 10.10
N PHE A 423 11.59 0.42 9.85
CA PHE A 423 13.02 0.09 9.69
C PHE A 423 13.87 0.41 10.93
N LYS A 424 13.27 0.32 12.12
CA LYS A 424 13.99 0.42 13.40
C LYS A 424 14.31 -0.94 14.01
N GLY A 425 13.77 -2.02 13.46
CA GLY A 425 13.86 -3.36 14.02
C GLY A 425 12.85 -3.56 15.15
N LEU A 426 12.44 -4.81 15.34
CA LEU A 426 11.45 -5.21 16.36
C LEU A 426 11.80 -4.75 17.79
N PRO A 427 13.07 -4.81 18.27
CA PRO A 427 13.40 -4.42 19.64
C PRO A 427 13.12 -2.95 19.95
N ALA A 428 13.16 -2.06 18.95
CA ALA A 428 12.90 -0.63 19.14
C ALA A 428 11.44 -0.34 19.54
N TRP A 429 10.55 -1.32 19.38
CA TRP A 429 9.13 -1.23 19.70
C TRP A 429 8.73 -2.12 20.87
N ALA A 430 9.67 -2.76 21.58
CA ALA A 430 9.36 -3.53 22.78
C ALA A 430 8.61 -2.66 23.82
N GLY A 431 7.51 -3.18 24.37
CA GLY A 431 6.65 -2.45 25.31
C GLY A 431 5.90 -1.25 24.72
N PHE A 432 5.93 -1.05 23.40
CA PHE A 432 5.23 0.05 22.75
C PHE A 432 3.71 -0.14 22.81
N PHE A 433 3.01 0.91 23.27
CA PHE A 433 1.59 0.92 23.64
C PHE A 433 1.18 -0.13 24.69
N PRO A 434 1.56 0.05 25.97
CA PRO A 434 1.09 -0.84 27.02
C PRO A 434 -0.44 -0.80 27.09
N HIS A 435 -1.08 -1.97 27.19
CA HIS A 435 -2.54 -2.14 27.26
C HIS A 435 -3.30 -1.68 25.99
N SER A 436 -2.64 -1.55 24.84
CA SER A 436 -3.33 -1.32 23.57
C SER A 436 -4.22 -2.50 23.18
N ASP A 437 -5.44 -2.20 22.77
CA ASP A 437 -6.33 -3.23 22.26
C ASP A 437 -5.88 -3.70 20.87
N ARG A 438 -5.55 -5.00 20.74
CA ARG A 438 -5.35 -5.71 19.47
C ARG A 438 -4.46 -4.96 18.49
N THR A 439 -3.19 -4.82 18.84
CA THR A 439 -2.17 -4.26 17.94
C THR A 439 -1.21 -5.38 17.50
N SER A 440 -0.68 -5.25 16.29
CA SER A 440 0.37 -6.12 15.78
C SER A 440 1.57 -5.31 15.28
N LEU A 441 2.76 -5.86 15.45
CA LEU A 441 3.99 -5.32 14.88
C LEU A 441 4.33 -6.08 13.60
N ASP A 442 4.73 -5.35 12.58
CA ASP A 442 4.97 -5.87 11.24
C ASP A 442 6.42 -5.61 10.82
N ILE A 443 7.12 -6.68 10.43
CA ILE A 443 8.50 -6.64 9.93
C ILE A 443 8.59 -7.21 8.52
N HIS A 444 9.44 -6.61 7.69
CA HIS A 444 9.69 -7.04 6.31
C HIS A 444 11.13 -7.53 6.13
N PRO A 445 11.48 -8.74 6.58
CA PRO A 445 12.84 -9.23 6.48
C PRO A 445 13.18 -9.70 5.05
N TYR A 446 14.25 -9.12 4.49
CA TYR A 446 14.84 -9.53 3.21
C TYR A 446 16.36 -9.68 3.32
N LEU A 447 16.93 -10.65 2.61
CA LEU A 447 18.39 -10.84 2.54
C LEU A 447 19.02 -10.20 1.27
N CYS A 448 18.19 -9.80 0.30
CA CYS A 448 18.64 -9.47 -1.05
C CYS A 448 19.12 -8.02 -1.24
N PHE A 449 18.74 -7.08 -0.37
CA PHE A 449 18.98 -5.65 -0.62
C PHE A 449 20.28 -5.11 -0.03
N SER A 450 21.03 -5.92 0.71
CA SER A 450 22.33 -5.56 1.31
C SER A 450 23.51 -6.05 0.45
N ASP A 451 24.61 -6.45 1.11
CA ASP A 451 25.76 -7.08 0.45
C ASP A 451 25.35 -8.30 -0.37
N GLN A 452 25.96 -8.45 -1.53
CA GLN A 452 25.67 -9.51 -2.48
C GLN A 452 26.66 -10.67 -2.31
N SER A 453 26.19 -11.90 -2.57
CA SER A 453 26.99 -13.12 -2.38
C SER A 453 26.89 -14.06 -3.57
N SER A 454 28.02 -14.63 -4.01
CA SER A 454 28.07 -15.65 -5.05
C SER A 454 27.67 -17.05 -4.55
N LYS A 455 27.36 -17.19 -3.26
CA LYS A 455 26.98 -18.47 -2.65
C LYS A 455 25.58 -18.90 -3.09
N GLY A 456 25.38 -20.21 -3.24
CA GLY A 456 24.10 -20.83 -3.56
C GLY A 456 23.14 -20.85 -2.38
N TYR A 457 21.90 -21.32 -2.64
CA TYR A 457 20.88 -21.48 -1.60
C TYR A 457 21.29 -22.47 -0.51
N ASP A 458 22.12 -23.47 -0.83
CA ASP A 458 22.73 -24.38 0.14
C ASP A 458 23.40 -23.65 1.32
N SER A 459 24.08 -22.54 1.03
CA SER A 459 24.79 -21.74 2.03
C SER A 459 23.87 -20.84 2.85
N PHE A 460 22.65 -20.57 2.36
CA PHE A 460 21.64 -19.73 3.03
C PHE A 460 20.50 -20.55 3.64
N ALA A 461 20.48 -21.87 3.43
CA ALA A 461 19.34 -22.73 3.73
C ALA A 461 18.79 -22.61 5.16
N THR A 462 19.64 -22.28 6.13
CA THR A 462 19.26 -22.09 7.54
C THR A 462 19.48 -20.67 8.07
N THR A 463 19.92 -19.73 7.21
CA THR A 463 20.09 -18.32 7.57
C THR A 463 18.81 -17.70 8.15
N PRO A 464 17.60 -17.97 7.61
CA PRO A 464 16.37 -17.45 8.21
C PRO A 464 16.18 -17.84 9.69
N CYS A 465 16.55 -19.07 10.06
CA CYS A 465 16.43 -19.58 11.42
C CYS A 465 17.24 -18.74 12.42
N THR A 466 18.49 -18.42 12.07
CA THR A 466 19.39 -17.66 12.95
C THR A 466 19.19 -16.15 12.83
N ALA A 467 18.81 -15.66 11.65
CA ALA A 467 18.66 -14.23 11.41
C ALA A 467 17.32 -13.68 11.94
N TRP A 468 16.24 -14.47 11.90
CA TRP A 468 14.89 -13.97 12.17
C TRP A 468 14.21 -14.65 13.35
N GLY A 469 14.43 -15.96 13.56
CA GLY A 469 13.67 -16.75 14.55
C GLY A 469 13.71 -16.18 15.97
N GLY A 470 14.90 -15.94 16.51
CA GLY A 470 15.08 -15.38 17.86
C GLY A 470 14.40 -14.01 18.01
N VAL A 471 14.68 -13.08 17.09
CA VAL A 471 14.14 -11.70 17.16
C VAL A 471 12.61 -11.68 17.01
N GLN A 472 12.05 -12.57 16.18
CA GLN A 472 10.60 -12.73 16.04
C GLN A 472 9.96 -13.17 17.37
N ASN A 473 10.56 -14.13 18.07
CA ASN A 473 10.04 -14.62 19.36
C ASN A 473 10.20 -13.61 20.50
N ASP A 474 11.33 -12.90 20.53
CA ASP A 474 11.55 -11.83 21.48
C ASP A 474 10.49 -10.75 21.31
N SER A 475 10.15 -10.42 20.06
CA SER A 475 9.05 -9.50 19.75
C SER A 475 7.68 -10.04 20.16
N MET A 476 7.40 -11.32 19.88
CA MET A 476 6.17 -11.97 20.33
C MET A 476 5.96 -11.86 21.86
N SER A 477 7.06 -11.85 22.61
CA SER A 477 7.06 -11.76 24.07
C SER A 477 7.06 -10.32 24.58
N ALA A 478 7.85 -9.43 23.98
CA ALA A 478 8.08 -8.07 24.46
C ALA A 478 7.12 -7.02 23.88
N TYR A 479 6.58 -7.25 22.68
CA TYR A 479 5.58 -6.39 22.05
C TYR A 479 4.18 -7.02 22.13
N GLY A 480 4.05 -8.27 21.67
CA GLY A 480 2.76 -8.94 21.46
C GLY A 480 2.69 -9.57 20.09
N PHE A 481 1.52 -9.61 19.46
CA PHE A 481 1.37 -10.28 18.17
C PHE A 481 2.27 -9.63 17.10
N THR A 482 3.22 -10.38 16.56
CA THR A 482 4.16 -9.91 15.54
C THR A 482 4.07 -10.80 14.31
N THR A 483 4.00 -10.16 13.14
CA THR A 483 3.92 -10.82 11.83
C THR A 483 5.06 -10.40 10.94
N ALA A 484 5.53 -11.31 10.09
CA ALA A 484 6.33 -10.94 8.93
C ALA A 484 5.39 -10.59 7.76
N GLY A 485 5.03 -9.32 7.60
CA GLY A 485 4.13 -8.83 6.56
C GLY A 485 4.69 -9.01 5.16
N GLU A 486 6.00 -9.14 5.03
CA GLU A 486 6.66 -9.43 3.77
C GLU A 486 7.97 -10.22 3.95
N PHE A 487 8.19 -11.23 3.11
CA PHE A 487 9.48 -11.88 2.90
C PHE A 487 9.44 -12.60 1.55
N SER A 488 10.59 -12.98 0.99
CA SER A 488 10.66 -13.75 -0.26
C SER A 488 11.78 -14.78 -0.23
N ASN A 489 11.93 -15.55 -1.31
CA ASN A 489 13.06 -16.46 -1.44
C ASN A 489 14.34 -15.76 -1.96
N ALA A 490 14.34 -14.45 -2.20
CA ALA A 490 15.48 -13.78 -2.81
C ALA A 490 16.67 -13.67 -1.84
N ILE A 491 17.80 -14.30 -2.20
CA ILE A 491 19.10 -14.20 -1.48
C ILE A 491 20.06 -13.17 -2.09
N ASN A 492 19.69 -12.59 -3.23
CA ASN A 492 20.39 -11.53 -3.95
C ASN A 492 19.36 -10.67 -4.68
N ASP A 493 19.77 -9.53 -5.23
CA ASP A 493 18.86 -8.59 -5.90
C ASP A 493 18.65 -8.86 -7.40
N CYS A 494 18.88 -10.09 -7.87
CA CYS A 494 18.54 -10.47 -9.22
C CYS A 494 17.03 -10.58 -9.44
N GLY A 495 16.59 -10.03 -10.57
CA GLY A 495 15.21 -10.01 -11.02
C GLY A 495 14.94 -8.72 -11.78
N LEU A 496 14.13 -8.80 -12.83
CA LEU A 496 13.81 -7.62 -13.65
C LEU A 496 13.17 -6.53 -12.78
N TRP A 497 13.88 -5.42 -12.63
CA TRP A 497 13.44 -4.21 -11.90
C TRP A 497 13.12 -4.39 -10.43
N VAL A 498 13.62 -5.44 -9.77
CA VAL A 498 13.52 -5.62 -8.30
C VAL A 498 14.01 -4.37 -7.56
N ASN A 499 15.09 -3.76 -8.03
CA ASN A 499 15.57 -2.48 -7.49
C ASN A 499 14.82 -1.25 -8.02
N GLY A 500 14.25 -1.35 -9.21
CA GLY A 500 13.58 -0.28 -9.95
C GLY A 500 13.87 -0.32 -11.46
N VAL A 501 13.01 0.33 -12.24
CA VAL A 501 13.09 0.41 -13.70
C VAL A 501 14.39 1.05 -14.18
N ASN A 502 15.22 0.33 -14.93
CA ASN A 502 16.54 0.80 -15.39
C ASN A 502 17.57 1.04 -14.27
N LEU A 503 17.39 0.43 -13.09
CA LEU A 503 18.42 0.49 -12.04
C LEU A 503 19.38 -0.69 -12.05
N GLY A 504 19.16 -1.76 -12.79
CA GLY A 504 20.05 -2.93 -12.71
C GLY A 504 20.10 -3.56 -11.31
N THR A 505 21.20 -4.25 -11.01
CA THR A 505 21.42 -5.08 -9.82
C THR A 505 22.77 -4.77 -9.17
N ARG A 506 22.82 -4.87 -7.84
CA ARG A 506 24.09 -4.82 -7.09
C ARG A 506 24.92 -6.06 -7.44
N TYR A 507 24.26 -7.19 -7.66
CA TYR A 507 24.91 -8.47 -7.97
C TYR A 507 25.79 -8.42 -9.22
N GLU A 508 25.31 -7.78 -10.28
CA GLU A 508 26.05 -7.60 -11.54
C GLU A 508 26.93 -6.33 -11.56
N GLY A 509 26.98 -5.59 -10.45
CA GLY A 509 27.77 -4.38 -10.33
C GLY A 509 27.25 -3.19 -11.15
N ASN A 510 26.03 -3.26 -11.68
CA ASN A 510 25.47 -2.23 -12.58
C ASN A 510 24.40 -1.34 -11.90
N TYR A 511 24.11 -1.56 -10.60
CA TYR A 511 23.19 -0.73 -9.84
C TYR A 511 23.75 0.67 -9.50
N PRO A 512 23.00 1.77 -9.76
CA PRO A 512 23.46 3.12 -9.44
C PRO A 512 23.37 3.37 -7.94
N GLY A 513 24.44 3.93 -7.35
CA GLY A 513 24.47 4.25 -5.92
C GLY A 513 25.79 3.98 -5.22
N GLY A 514 26.76 3.34 -5.87
CA GLY A 514 28.09 3.12 -5.34
C GLY A 514 28.91 2.18 -6.25
N PRO A 515 30.22 2.00 -5.97
CA PRO A 515 30.99 0.95 -6.63
C PRO A 515 30.55 -0.40 -6.08
N TRP A 516 29.71 -1.12 -6.82
CA TRP A 516 29.32 -2.48 -6.48
C TRP A 516 30.29 -3.48 -7.13
N PRO A 517 30.84 -4.44 -6.37
CA PRO A 517 31.64 -5.50 -6.96
C PRO A 517 30.76 -6.36 -7.87
N VAL A 518 31.28 -6.75 -9.04
CA VAL A 518 30.63 -7.75 -9.89
C VAL A 518 30.80 -9.10 -9.21
N ILE A 519 29.69 -9.65 -8.72
CA ILE A 519 29.64 -10.97 -8.06
C ILE A 519 29.43 -12.08 -9.09
N GLY A 520 28.57 -11.85 -10.08
CA GLY A 520 28.27 -12.77 -11.16
C GLY A 520 27.25 -12.22 -12.15
N THR A 521 26.61 -13.09 -12.93
CA THR A 521 25.48 -12.74 -13.80
C THR A 521 24.14 -13.21 -13.21
N CYS A 522 23.06 -12.50 -13.52
CA CYS A 522 21.74 -12.83 -12.99
C CYS A 522 21.05 -14.02 -13.66
N ASP A 523 21.52 -14.50 -14.83
CA ASP A 523 20.87 -15.56 -15.61
C ASP A 523 20.53 -16.81 -14.79
N GLN A 524 21.45 -17.26 -13.92
CA GLN A 524 21.22 -18.44 -13.08
C GLN A 524 20.11 -18.24 -12.05
N TRP A 525 19.80 -16.99 -11.67
CA TRP A 525 18.82 -16.63 -10.65
C TRP A 525 17.47 -16.22 -11.23
N THR A 526 17.38 -15.93 -12.54
CA THR A 526 16.15 -15.50 -13.19
C THR A 526 15.61 -16.55 -14.17
N ASP A 527 16.46 -17.37 -14.78
CA ASP A 527 16.01 -18.42 -15.71
C ASP A 527 15.60 -19.71 -15.00
N TYR A 528 14.45 -19.65 -14.34
CA TYR A 528 13.89 -20.79 -13.59
C TYR A 528 13.64 -22.05 -14.43
N THR A 529 13.57 -21.91 -15.76
CA THR A 529 13.42 -23.05 -16.69
C THR A 529 14.66 -23.95 -16.73
N GLN A 530 15.82 -23.40 -16.33
CA GLN A 530 17.10 -24.11 -16.28
C GLN A 530 17.48 -24.55 -14.85
N TRP A 531 16.65 -24.25 -13.85
CA TRP A 531 16.93 -24.64 -12.47
C TRP A 531 16.90 -26.16 -12.31
N SER A 532 18.02 -26.69 -11.82
CA SER A 532 18.14 -28.10 -11.49
C SER A 532 17.19 -28.50 -10.36
N ALA A 533 16.86 -29.79 -10.26
CA ALA A 533 16.11 -30.33 -9.12
C ALA A 533 16.79 -30.00 -7.78
N THR A 534 18.12 -29.97 -7.75
CA THR A 534 18.91 -29.57 -6.57
C THR A 534 18.63 -28.12 -6.20
N MET A 535 18.75 -27.18 -7.14
CA MET A 535 18.47 -25.77 -6.87
C MET A 535 17.03 -25.55 -6.39
N LYS A 536 16.05 -26.20 -7.04
CA LYS A 536 14.64 -26.14 -6.62
C LYS A 536 14.45 -26.67 -5.19
N SER A 537 15.13 -27.76 -4.82
CA SER A 537 15.11 -28.32 -3.46
C SER A 537 15.76 -27.40 -2.43
N GLU A 538 16.86 -26.72 -2.77
CA GLU A 538 17.54 -25.78 -1.88
C GLU A 538 16.71 -24.52 -1.65
N ILE A 539 16.06 -23.99 -2.69
CA ILE A 539 15.09 -22.90 -2.58
C ILE A 539 13.93 -23.31 -1.68
N LYS A 540 13.39 -24.54 -1.86
CA LYS A 540 12.33 -25.07 -0.99
C LYS A 540 12.80 -25.14 0.46
N GLN A 541 14.03 -25.59 0.72
CA GLN A 541 14.58 -25.62 2.07
C GLN A 541 14.69 -24.22 2.69
N PHE A 542 15.13 -23.23 1.91
CA PHE A 542 15.16 -21.83 2.35
C PHE A 542 13.75 -21.29 2.67
N ALA A 543 12.77 -21.60 1.83
CA ALA A 543 11.38 -21.22 2.04
C ALA A 543 10.81 -21.84 3.33
N LEU A 544 11.06 -23.13 3.57
CA LEU A 544 10.66 -23.83 4.79
C LEU A 544 11.30 -23.22 6.04
N ALA A 545 12.61 -22.93 6.00
CA ALA A 545 13.31 -22.27 7.10
C ALA A 545 12.76 -20.86 7.37
N SER A 546 12.42 -20.11 6.32
CA SER A 546 11.81 -18.78 6.45
C SER A 546 10.43 -18.85 7.11
N MET A 547 9.57 -19.76 6.64
CA MET A 547 8.24 -19.96 7.19
C MET A 547 8.27 -20.42 8.66
N ASP A 548 9.20 -21.29 9.02
CA ASP A 548 9.37 -21.78 10.40
C ASP A 548 9.91 -20.69 11.33
N ALA A 549 10.92 -19.94 10.88
CA ALA A 549 11.50 -18.84 11.66
C ALA A 549 10.49 -17.72 11.94
N LEU A 550 9.69 -17.35 10.93
CA LEU A 550 8.76 -16.23 11.01
C LEU A 550 7.42 -16.61 11.65
N GLN A 551 6.98 -17.87 11.51
CA GLN A 551 5.76 -18.48 12.08
C GLN A 551 4.41 -17.88 11.64
N ASN A 552 4.28 -16.55 11.71
CA ASN A 552 3.16 -15.75 11.22
C ASN A 552 3.66 -14.88 10.07
N TYR A 553 3.26 -15.17 8.85
CA TYR A 553 3.92 -14.59 7.68
C TYR A 553 2.96 -14.29 6.53
N PHE A 554 3.40 -13.39 5.67
CA PHE A 554 2.84 -13.11 4.36
C PHE A 554 3.97 -13.10 3.34
N PHE A 555 4.03 -14.11 2.47
CA PHE A 555 5.06 -14.17 1.42
C PHE A 555 4.82 -13.07 0.36
N TRP A 556 5.85 -12.33 -0.01
CA TRP A 556 5.83 -11.33 -1.06
C TRP A 556 6.35 -11.93 -2.36
N THR A 557 5.50 -12.27 -3.33
CA THR A 557 4.03 -12.10 -3.45
C THR A 557 3.37 -13.38 -3.99
N TRP A 558 2.03 -13.44 -4.04
CA TRP A 558 1.30 -14.58 -4.63
C TRP A 558 1.74 -14.87 -6.06
N LYS A 559 1.81 -13.84 -6.92
CA LYS A 559 2.03 -14.00 -8.35
C LYS A 559 2.76 -12.80 -8.93
N ILE A 560 3.59 -13.07 -9.94
CA ILE A 560 4.24 -12.08 -10.81
C ILE A 560 3.73 -12.28 -12.23
N GLY A 561 3.46 -11.18 -12.92
CA GLY A 561 3.07 -11.17 -14.32
C GLY A 561 4.26 -11.42 -15.24
N ASN A 562 3.99 -12.03 -16.38
CA ASN A 562 5.02 -12.24 -17.39
C ASN A 562 5.49 -10.90 -17.96
N SER A 563 6.79 -10.81 -18.25
CA SER A 563 7.33 -9.76 -19.12
C SER A 563 6.68 -9.87 -20.51
N SER A 564 6.30 -8.73 -21.08
CA SER A 564 5.87 -8.61 -22.47
C SER A 564 7.01 -8.78 -23.47
N VAL A 565 8.27 -8.66 -23.00
CA VAL A 565 9.47 -8.84 -23.82
C VAL A 565 9.87 -10.31 -23.89
N THR A 566 9.89 -11.02 -22.76
CA THR A 566 10.38 -12.41 -22.71
C THR A 566 9.27 -13.46 -22.65
N GLY A 567 8.05 -13.05 -22.31
CA GLY A 567 6.90 -13.94 -22.17
C GLY A 567 6.91 -14.80 -20.91
N LYS A 568 7.85 -14.60 -19.98
CA LYS A 568 7.98 -15.35 -18.71
C LYS A 568 8.09 -14.43 -17.50
N VAL A 569 8.00 -15.02 -16.30
CA VAL A 569 8.30 -14.35 -15.03
C VAL A 569 9.81 -14.11 -14.91
N GLU A 570 10.21 -12.86 -14.71
CA GLU A 570 11.64 -12.45 -14.64
C GLU A 570 12.16 -12.24 -13.21
N SER A 571 11.32 -12.51 -12.20
CA SER A 571 11.66 -12.37 -10.77
C SER A 571 11.18 -13.61 -9.99
N PRO A 572 11.57 -14.84 -10.37
CA PRO A 572 10.95 -16.09 -9.90
C PRO A 572 11.02 -16.32 -8.37
N ALA A 573 12.06 -15.83 -7.70
CA ALA A 573 12.22 -15.94 -6.24
C ALA A 573 11.13 -15.19 -5.43
N TRP A 574 10.35 -14.36 -6.10
CA TRP A 574 9.30 -13.51 -5.52
C TRP A 574 7.88 -14.00 -5.85
N SER A 575 7.72 -15.15 -6.52
CA SER A 575 6.41 -15.67 -6.96
C SER A 575 6.06 -16.98 -6.26
N TYR A 576 5.11 -16.94 -5.31
CA TYR A 576 4.62 -18.12 -4.60
C TYR A 576 3.96 -19.12 -5.55
N GLN A 577 3.06 -18.64 -6.41
CA GLN A 577 2.29 -19.44 -7.37
C GLN A 577 3.22 -20.15 -8.36
N LEU A 578 4.21 -19.44 -8.92
CA LEU A 578 5.18 -20.07 -9.82
C LEU A 578 6.00 -21.13 -9.08
N GLY A 579 6.38 -20.87 -7.83
CA GLY A 579 7.11 -21.84 -7.03
C GLY A 579 6.34 -23.11 -6.69
N LEU A 580 5.01 -23.03 -6.55
CA LEU A 580 4.16 -24.21 -6.47
C LEU A 580 4.10 -24.97 -7.81
N GLN A 581 3.94 -24.24 -8.92
CA GLN A 581 3.86 -24.83 -10.26
C GLN A 581 5.15 -25.56 -10.65
N GLU A 582 6.28 -25.00 -10.27
CA GLU A 582 7.61 -25.45 -10.70
C GLU A 582 8.36 -26.29 -9.64
N GLY A 583 7.85 -26.36 -8.41
CA GLY A 583 8.32 -27.30 -7.39
C GLY A 583 9.41 -26.81 -6.44
N TRP A 584 9.52 -25.50 -6.18
CA TRP A 584 10.41 -24.94 -5.16
C TRP A 584 9.68 -24.31 -3.97
N MET A 585 8.36 -24.42 -3.91
CA MET A 585 7.56 -24.09 -2.73
C MET A 585 6.91 -25.36 -2.16
N PRO A 586 6.74 -25.47 -0.83
CA PRO A 586 6.01 -26.58 -0.24
C PRO A 586 4.53 -26.52 -0.64
N THR A 587 3.97 -27.67 -1.02
CA THR A 587 2.54 -27.79 -1.32
C THR A 587 1.70 -27.83 -0.05
N ASP A 588 2.27 -28.30 1.07
CA ASP A 588 1.70 -28.14 2.41
C ASP A 588 2.61 -27.23 3.24
N PRO A 589 2.18 -26.00 3.58
CA PRO A 589 3.02 -25.07 4.35
C PRO A 589 3.31 -25.55 5.78
N ARG A 590 2.63 -26.58 6.28
CA ARG A 590 2.97 -27.22 7.58
C ARG A 590 4.27 -28.01 7.53
N GLU A 591 4.77 -28.36 6.35
CA GLU A 591 6.10 -28.95 6.17
C GLU A 591 7.20 -28.07 6.79
N ALA A 592 6.97 -26.76 6.92
CA ALA A 592 7.93 -25.83 7.52
C ALA A 592 8.18 -26.13 9.01
N LEU A 593 7.18 -26.64 9.74
CA LEU A 593 7.24 -26.78 11.19
C LEU A 593 8.43 -27.65 11.63
N GLY A 594 9.34 -27.04 12.40
CA GLY A 594 10.53 -27.71 12.92
C GLY A 594 11.72 -27.75 11.96
N THR A 595 11.65 -27.05 10.81
CA THR A 595 12.78 -26.90 9.88
C THR A 595 13.98 -26.22 10.53
N CYS A 596 13.74 -25.28 11.43
CA CYS A 596 14.75 -24.65 12.26
C CYS A 596 15.15 -25.51 13.48
N GLY A 597 14.86 -26.82 13.44
CA GLY A 597 15.20 -27.78 14.51
C GLY A 597 14.39 -27.59 15.79
N ASN A 598 13.25 -26.87 15.72
CA ASN A 598 12.54 -26.34 16.90
C ASN A 598 13.48 -25.57 17.84
N SER A 599 14.53 -24.93 17.32
CA SER A 599 15.49 -24.24 18.18
C SER A 599 14.80 -23.17 19.01
N ASP A 600 13.83 -22.45 18.40
CA ASP A 600 13.12 -21.35 19.03
C ASP A 600 11.70 -21.16 18.42
N PRO A 601 10.70 -22.03 18.65
CA PRO A 601 9.31 -21.66 18.40
C PRO A 601 8.76 -20.86 19.58
N TRP A 602 8.00 -19.79 19.32
CA TRP A 602 7.33 -19.09 20.42
C TRP A 602 6.20 -19.97 20.99
N VAL A 603 6.26 -20.23 22.30
CA VAL A 603 5.34 -21.12 23.04
C VAL A 603 4.50 -20.39 24.09
N GLY A 604 4.58 -19.06 24.14
CA GLY A 604 3.82 -18.24 25.08
C GLY A 604 2.34 -18.13 24.72
N SER A 605 1.62 -17.35 25.51
CA SER A 605 0.28 -16.85 25.16
C SER A 605 0.33 -15.33 25.12
N LEU A 606 -0.45 -14.72 24.23
CA LEU A 606 -0.65 -13.28 24.27
C LEU A 606 -1.40 -12.91 25.55
N GLU A 607 -1.08 -11.75 26.10
CA GLU A 607 -1.78 -11.20 27.24
C GLU A 607 -3.25 -10.93 26.90
N SER A 608 -4.13 -10.98 27.92
CA SER A 608 -5.58 -10.84 27.70
C SER A 608 -5.92 -9.54 26.95
N TRP A 609 -5.28 -8.43 27.30
CA TRP A 609 -5.52 -7.14 26.65
C TRP A 609 -5.05 -7.09 25.18
N GLN A 610 -4.00 -7.84 24.81
CA GLN A 610 -3.46 -7.88 23.44
C GLN A 610 -4.43 -8.53 22.46
N THR A 611 -5.41 -9.30 22.95
CA THR A 611 -6.45 -9.96 22.14
C THR A 611 -7.84 -9.38 22.37
N GLY A 612 -7.94 -8.22 23.05
CA GLY A 612 -9.19 -7.52 23.31
C GLY A 612 -9.96 -8.00 24.55
N GLY A 613 -9.28 -8.72 25.45
CA GLY A 613 -9.79 -9.12 26.75
C GLY A 613 -9.56 -8.08 27.85
N SER A 614 -9.35 -8.56 29.08
CA SER A 614 -9.25 -7.69 30.26
C SER A 614 -8.05 -6.75 30.16
N GLY A 615 -8.29 -5.45 30.35
CA GLY A 615 -7.28 -4.39 30.25
C GLY A 615 -7.11 -3.78 28.86
N ALA A 616 -7.78 -4.32 27.82
CA ALA A 616 -7.70 -3.78 26.47
C ALA A 616 -8.16 -2.31 26.42
N GLY A 617 -7.37 -1.46 25.75
CA GLY A 617 -7.63 -0.03 25.59
C GLY A 617 -7.36 0.83 26.82
N GLN A 618 -6.86 0.25 27.91
CA GLN A 618 -6.53 0.97 29.14
C GLN A 618 -5.09 1.52 29.11
N ILE A 619 -4.71 2.14 28.00
CA ILE A 619 -3.39 2.77 27.84
C ILE A 619 -3.28 3.90 28.88
N PRO A 620 -2.21 3.96 29.70
CA PRO A 620 -2.05 5.00 30.71
C PRO A 620 -2.13 6.40 30.11
N ALA A 621 -2.90 7.31 30.74
CA ALA A 621 -3.07 8.68 30.25
C ALA A 621 -1.74 9.46 30.17
N THR A 622 -0.77 9.14 31.03
CA THR A 622 0.59 9.68 30.98
C THR A 622 1.31 9.28 29.69
N PHE A 623 1.10 8.06 29.21
CA PHE A 623 1.66 7.54 27.97
C PHE A 623 0.99 8.18 26.75
N THR A 624 -0.34 8.21 26.69
CA THR A 624 -1.05 8.83 25.55
C THR A 624 -0.71 10.33 25.44
N SER A 625 -0.57 11.01 26.58
CA SER A 625 -0.15 12.42 26.61
C SER A 625 1.29 12.64 26.12
N SER A 626 2.22 11.72 26.39
CA SER A 626 3.60 11.85 25.89
C SER A 626 3.69 11.69 24.37
N TYR A 627 2.73 10.98 23.75
CA TYR A 627 2.63 10.77 22.30
C TYR A 627 1.51 11.58 21.64
N ALA A 628 1.07 12.68 22.26
CA ALA A 628 0.03 13.54 21.70
C ALA A 628 0.32 13.99 20.26
N TRP A 629 -0.74 14.03 19.46
CA TRP A 629 -0.75 14.51 18.08
C TRP A 629 -1.17 15.99 17.99
N PRO A 630 -0.60 16.78 17.06
CA PRO A 630 0.53 16.45 16.20
C PRO A 630 1.88 16.53 16.94
N PRO A 631 2.96 15.96 16.37
CA PRO A 631 4.31 16.24 16.85
C PRO A 631 4.59 17.75 16.92
N THR A 632 5.32 18.19 17.93
CA THR A 632 5.68 19.62 18.09
C THR A 632 6.61 20.10 16.98
N LEU A 633 7.49 19.21 16.49
CA LEU A 633 8.42 19.45 15.39
C LEU A 633 8.20 18.40 14.29
N ILE A 634 8.14 18.86 13.04
CA ILE A 634 8.18 18.00 11.85
C ILE A 634 9.59 18.01 11.29
N SER A 635 10.10 16.82 10.94
CA SER A 635 11.44 16.64 10.40
C SER A 635 11.65 17.51 9.16
N ASN A 636 12.79 18.19 9.06
CA ASN A 636 13.13 19.09 7.95
C ASN A 636 12.10 20.20 7.66
N ALA A 637 11.31 20.62 8.65
CA ALA A 637 10.27 21.64 8.49
C ALA A 637 10.14 22.62 9.67
N GLY A 638 10.44 22.18 10.89
CA GLY A 638 10.36 23.01 12.10
C GLY A 638 9.05 22.81 12.87
N ALA A 639 8.59 23.84 13.57
CA ALA A 639 7.41 23.76 14.44
C ALA A 639 6.13 23.47 13.64
N ALA A 640 5.38 22.44 14.05
CA ALA A 640 4.14 22.03 13.39
C ALA A 640 3.09 23.16 13.31
N THR A 641 3.08 24.06 14.30
CA THR A 641 2.22 25.26 14.34
C THR A 641 2.52 26.27 13.24
N LEU A 642 3.67 26.14 12.56
CA LEU A 642 4.11 27.00 11.47
C LEU A 642 4.02 26.29 10.11
N LEU A 643 3.33 25.16 10.01
CA LEU A 643 3.22 24.39 8.78
C LEU A 643 1.79 24.41 8.21
N PRO A 644 1.63 24.23 6.89
CA PRO A 644 0.36 23.89 6.29
C PRO A 644 -0.33 22.74 7.03
N SER A 645 -1.61 22.94 7.33
CA SER A 645 -2.49 21.96 7.96
C SER A 645 -3.86 22.00 7.29
N TYR A 646 -4.65 20.95 7.49
CA TYR A 646 -6.03 20.85 7.01
C TYR A 646 -7.03 21.06 8.15
N THR A 647 -8.27 21.36 7.77
CA THR A 647 -9.40 21.51 8.69
C THR A 647 -10.52 20.53 8.34
N GLN A 648 -11.22 20.02 9.35
CA GLN A 648 -12.27 19.00 9.22
C GLN A 648 -13.63 19.61 8.83
N THR A 649 -13.65 20.38 7.73
CA THR A 649 -14.86 21.06 7.24
C THR A 649 -15.38 20.50 5.91
N GLY A 650 -14.75 19.46 5.38
CA GLY A 650 -15.24 18.75 4.21
C GLY A 650 -16.54 17.98 4.49
N PRO A 651 -17.16 17.38 3.46
CA PRO A 651 -18.24 16.42 3.68
C PRO A 651 -17.74 15.23 4.53
N ILE A 652 -18.65 14.53 5.20
CA ILE A 652 -18.31 13.28 5.91
C ILE A 652 -17.75 12.30 4.87
N PRO A 653 -16.52 11.81 5.05
CA PRO A 653 -15.94 10.91 4.07
C PRO A 653 -16.58 9.53 4.21
N THR A 654 -16.81 8.84 3.10
CA THR A 654 -17.32 7.45 3.13
C THR A 654 -16.94 6.76 1.84
N LEU A 655 -16.97 5.43 1.85
CA LEU A 655 -16.74 4.57 0.69
C LEU A 655 -18.02 3.82 0.33
N PRO A 656 -18.29 3.63 -0.97
CA PRO A 656 -19.48 2.89 -1.40
C PRO A 656 -19.37 1.41 -1.02
N ALA A 657 -20.46 0.84 -0.50
CA ALA A 657 -20.62 -0.58 -0.28
C ALA A 657 -20.99 -1.33 -1.59
N PRO A 658 -20.71 -2.63 -1.72
CA PRO A 658 -21.17 -3.44 -2.85
C PRO A 658 -22.70 -3.56 -2.85
N THR A 659 -23.28 -3.76 -4.04
CA THR A 659 -24.73 -3.98 -4.19
C THR A 659 -25.00 -5.45 -4.47
N PHE A 660 -25.86 -6.06 -3.65
CA PHE A 660 -26.36 -7.43 -3.88
C PHE A 660 -27.87 -7.42 -4.04
N THR A 661 -28.39 -8.24 -4.95
CA THR A 661 -29.83 -8.40 -5.17
C THR A 661 -30.21 -9.85 -4.92
N LYS A 662 -31.23 -10.07 -4.08
CA LYS A 662 -31.74 -11.41 -3.77
C LYS A 662 -32.43 -12.02 -4.98
N THR A 663 -32.46 -13.36 -5.04
CA THR A 663 -33.23 -14.11 -6.05
C THR A 663 -34.71 -13.76 -6.07
N SER A 664 -35.30 -13.49 -4.90
CA SER A 664 -36.70 -13.09 -4.75
C SER A 664 -36.99 -11.65 -5.19
N GLY A 665 -35.96 -10.89 -5.58
CA GLY A 665 -35.99 -9.44 -5.68
C GLY A 665 -35.73 -8.76 -4.33
N GLY A 666 -35.19 -7.54 -4.38
CA GLY A 666 -34.81 -6.73 -3.21
C GLY A 666 -33.30 -6.71 -2.94
N ALA A 667 -32.81 -5.60 -2.38
CA ALA A 667 -31.39 -5.43 -2.04
C ALA A 667 -31.03 -6.11 -0.71
N VAL A 668 -29.79 -6.59 -0.59
CA VAL A 668 -29.19 -6.95 0.70
C VAL A 668 -28.51 -5.70 1.27
N ASP A 669 -28.71 -5.44 2.57
CA ASP A 669 -27.98 -4.38 3.26
C ASP A 669 -26.50 -4.74 3.34
N ALA A 670 -25.65 -3.89 2.75
CA ALA A 670 -24.21 -4.07 2.71
C ALA A 670 -23.46 -3.11 3.66
N GLY A 671 -24.20 -2.49 4.58
CA GLY A 671 -23.69 -1.44 5.44
C GLY A 671 -23.66 -0.08 4.74
N SER A 672 -23.51 0.97 5.55
CA SER A 672 -23.50 2.36 5.08
C SER A 672 -22.11 2.84 4.64
N GLY A 673 -21.08 2.06 4.95
CA GLY A 673 -19.67 2.46 4.84
C GLY A 673 -19.15 3.24 6.04
N TRP A 674 -19.99 3.43 7.07
CA TRP A 674 -19.68 4.21 8.27
C TRP A 674 -20.29 3.55 9.51
N LEU A 675 -19.46 3.07 10.44
CA LEU A 675 -19.91 2.31 11.60
C LEU A 675 -20.33 3.22 12.75
N ASN A 676 -19.45 4.14 13.15
CA ASN A 676 -19.68 5.04 14.25
C ASN A 676 -20.50 6.25 13.81
N THR A 677 -21.82 6.11 13.89
CA THR A 677 -22.77 7.20 13.59
C THR A 677 -22.62 8.45 14.46
N ALA A 678 -21.86 8.39 15.57
CA ALA A 678 -21.55 9.57 16.38
C ALA A 678 -20.37 10.38 15.82
N ASP A 679 -19.52 9.80 14.96
CA ASP A 679 -18.51 10.56 14.24
C ASP A 679 -19.15 11.34 13.10
N ASN A 680 -19.36 12.63 13.35
CA ASN A 680 -19.88 13.60 12.39
C ASN A 680 -18.80 14.57 11.90
N SER A 681 -17.52 14.27 12.15
CA SER A 681 -16.43 15.13 11.74
C SER A 681 -16.29 15.10 10.22
N GLY A 682 -16.27 16.29 9.62
CA GLY A 682 -16.05 16.43 8.18
C GLY A 682 -14.68 15.89 7.76
N PHE A 683 -14.42 15.81 6.46
CA PHE A 683 -13.13 15.41 5.93
C PHE A 683 -12.10 16.55 5.95
N ALA A 684 -10.82 16.19 6.05
CA ALA A 684 -9.70 17.12 6.13
C ALA A 684 -9.48 17.79 4.77
N VAL A 685 -9.83 19.07 4.67
CA VAL A 685 -9.71 19.87 3.44
C VAL A 685 -8.75 21.06 3.62
N PRO A 686 -8.18 21.58 2.52
CA PRO A 686 -7.43 22.83 2.53
C PRO A 686 -8.20 23.97 3.19
N ILE A 687 -7.54 24.70 4.08
CA ILE A 687 -8.03 25.95 4.68
C ILE A 687 -7.94 27.02 3.58
N PRO A 688 -9.05 27.67 3.17
CA PRO A 688 -9.05 28.58 2.02
C PRO A 688 -8.06 29.77 2.11
N THR A 689 -7.71 30.19 3.33
CA THR A 689 -6.76 31.29 3.58
C THR A 689 -5.30 30.84 3.61
N CYS A 690 -5.03 29.53 3.54
CA CYS A 690 -3.70 28.96 3.58
C CYS A 690 -3.14 28.76 2.17
N SER A 691 -1.82 28.93 2.05
CA SER A 691 -1.07 28.52 0.87
C SER A 691 -0.53 27.11 1.08
N TYR A 692 -0.66 26.26 0.06
CA TYR A 692 -0.16 24.89 0.06
C TYR A 692 0.91 24.74 -1.02
N LEU A 693 1.95 23.97 -0.70
CA LEU A 693 2.94 23.53 -1.69
C LEU A 693 2.46 22.23 -2.34
N ASP A 694 3.16 21.81 -3.39
CA ASP A 694 3.02 20.47 -3.93
C ASP A 694 3.24 19.44 -2.79
N PRO A 695 2.33 18.46 -2.58
CA PRO A 695 2.48 17.47 -1.51
C PRO A 695 3.78 16.66 -1.57
N TRP A 696 4.47 16.64 -2.72
CA TRP A 696 5.76 15.97 -2.97
C TRP A 696 6.91 16.96 -3.18
N VAL A 697 6.80 18.20 -2.68
CA VAL A 697 7.77 19.29 -2.90
C VAL A 697 9.21 18.97 -2.49
N GLY A 698 9.44 17.95 -1.65
CA GLY A 698 10.75 17.65 -1.09
C GLY A 698 11.19 18.72 -0.10
N SER A 699 12.41 19.25 -0.28
CA SER A 699 12.96 20.33 0.53
C SER A 699 12.54 21.69 -0.03
N ALA A 700 11.72 22.42 0.72
CA ALA A 700 11.35 23.80 0.44
C ALA A 700 11.06 24.54 1.74
N ASP A 701 11.12 25.88 1.69
CA ASP A 701 10.66 26.71 2.80
C ASP A 701 9.13 26.60 2.93
N PRO A 702 8.58 26.62 4.16
CA PRO A 702 7.14 26.68 4.37
C PRO A 702 6.52 27.89 3.62
N PRO A 703 5.34 27.72 3.01
CA PRO A 703 4.69 28.80 2.27
C PRO A 703 4.29 29.93 3.23
N SER A 704 4.45 31.18 2.77
CA SER A 704 4.03 32.38 3.49
C SER A 704 2.87 33.07 2.76
N PRO A 705 1.82 33.55 3.45
CA PRO A 705 1.67 33.59 4.91
C PRO A 705 1.35 32.21 5.51
N LEU A 706 1.87 31.98 6.71
CA LEU A 706 1.66 30.76 7.48
C LEU A 706 0.19 30.61 7.89
N CYS A 707 -0.25 29.36 8.04
CA CYS A 707 -1.52 29.03 8.68
C CYS A 707 -1.46 29.33 10.19
N SER A 708 -1.29 30.60 10.60
CA SER A 708 -1.51 30.96 12.00
C SER A 708 -3.00 30.83 12.27
N GLY A 709 -3.40 29.89 13.12
CA GLY A 709 -4.77 29.65 13.59
C GLY A 709 -5.39 30.81 14.40
N ALA A 710 -5.01 32.05 14.10
CA ALA A 710 -5.55 33.26 14.67
C ALA A 710 -5.64 34.35 13.59
N ALA A 711 -6.44 34.14 12.55
CA ALA A 711 -7.07 35.28 11.92
C ALA A 711 -8.02 35.86 12.99
N ARG A 712 -7.63 36.99 13.59
CA ARG A 712 -8.54 37.83 14.37
C ARG A 712 -9.85 37.91 13.59
N ARG A 713 -10.97 37.54 14.22
CA ARG A 713 -12.25 38.12 13.81
C ARG A 713 -12.03 39.62 13.91
N ASP A 714 -11.83 40.29 12.78
CA ASP A 714 -12.07 41.72 12.73
C ASP A 714 -13.49 41.92 13.27
N ALA A 715 -13.60 42.79 14.27
CA ALA A 715 -14.83 43.03 14.98
C ALA A 715 -15.94 43.27 13.97
N ILE A 716 -17.00 42.46 14.05
CA ILE A 716 -18.26 42.75 13.38
C ILE A 716 -18.62 44.19 13.82
N PRO A 717 -18.77 45.15 12.90
CA PRO A 717 -19.25 46.47 13.26
C PRO A 717 -20.59 46.30 13.98
N GLU A 718 -20.73 46.86 15.18
CA GLU A 718 -22.01 46.89 15.86
C GLU A 718 -23.08 47.44 14.90
N PRO A 719 -24.28 46.84 14.85
CA PRO A 719 -25.36 47.39 14.04
C PRO A 719 -25.66 48.80 14.53
N VAL A 720 -25.39 49.78 13.67
CA VAL A 720 -25.78 51.17 13.89
C VAL A 720 -27.31 51.21 13.93
N ILE A 721 -27.85 51.49 15.11
CA ILE A 721 -29.26 51.81 15.28
C ILE A 721 -29.49 53.12 14.52
N THR A 722 -30.25 53.05 13.43
CA THR A 722 -30.81 54.22 12.76
C THR A 722 -31.79 54.92 13.71
N PRO A 723 -31.62 56.21 14.03
CA PRO A 723 -32.65 56.97 14.72
C PRO A 723 -33.86 57.11 13.81
N ALA A 724 -35.04 56.81 14.35
CA ALA A 724 -36.30 57.06 13.67
C ALA A 724 -36.47 58.57 13.42
N HIS A 725 -36.68 58.93 12.15
CA HIS A 725 -37.40 60.14 11.72
C HIS A 725 -38.13 59.87 10.41
#